data_AF-A0A5N5PJN3-F1
#
_entry.id   AF-A0A5N5PJN3-F1
#
_cell.length_a   1.000
_cell.length_b   1.000
_cell.length_c   1.000
_cell.angle_alpha   90.00
_cell.angle_beta   90.00
_cell.angle_gamma   90.00
#
_symmetry.space_group_name_H-M   'P 1'
#
loop_
_entity.id
_entity.type
_entity.pdbx_description
1 polymer ?
#
loop_
_entity_poly.entity_id
_entity_poly.type
_entity_poly.pdbx_seq_one_letter_code
_entity_poly.pdbx_strand_id
1 'polypeptide(L)'
;MDLNDSRSLSELMARYEGTETGFGVPKDGWRICLAHEFKEKRKPFQAKDVSLSNIIQHIGLGFRYLKWWYQRTQIEKKAPFIDIFNSLPLRPIYGAPLGGIGGGSITRGWKGEFCRWQLNPGMYHYKTVIADQFTVCLRRDGQTIYQQVLSTEHPHTLQDWNWGYCGVFAFYHALYPRAWTVYQLPGQNVTLTCRQVSPVIPHNYKDSSFPVAVFVWDIENKNDYALDVIIMFTMANGSGHKDEKCGGHWNEPFHLEKEGESVSGVLLHHCSPVNAYTLCMAAREQSNRKITHKTAFSPNDTGKAIWSDLMSDGQLDSPPGSSPPTRRGETVAAALAVGCSVPAHGHNSLEFCLAWDMPKVTFGSREREHIRRYARYYGTKGDAGPALSHYALTHYKGWEKSIEEWQRPILEDGSLPSWYKSALFNELYFVVDGGTVWVELPEDCDVSGGLRPEEGGLPAQPPVLKEYGRFAYLEGQEYRMYNTYDVHFYASFALIMLWPKLALSLQYDIAGSVVQYDPTERVNLMSGHCSPVKTRNVVPHDIGDPDDEPWQRVNAYQIHDTADWKDLNLKFVLQVYRDYHLTQDLQYLKDMWPICQVVMETEMKFDKDGDGLIENSGYADQTYDGWIVTGPSAYCGGLWLASVCVMCKMAQLLKSDSVYEHYRDILKRGHAAFDKLLWNGKYYNYDSSGRSMSNSVMSDQCAGQWFLRASGLGDDEFEVFPKEKIHSALKSVFDLNVMSFAGGQMGAVNGMRPEGVPDRSSVQSDEVWVGVVYGLAATMIQEGLLEEGLHTAEGCYRTVWEQTGMAFQTPEAYCEKGIYRSLAYMRPLSIWAIQLALDNRPNVSKSMQPDSEAARLETDLQDELVKDNCH
;
A
#
# COMPACT_ATOMS: atom_id res chain seq x y z
N MET A 1 36.94 -4.50 -2.82
CA MET A 1 36.51 -4.73 -4.20
C MET A 1 35.59 -3.59 -4.53
N ASP A 2 35.97 -2.81 -5.54
CA ASP A 2 35.44 -1.49 -5.84
C ASP A 2 33.92 -1.49 -6.03
N LEU A 3 33.24 -0.62 -5.27
CA LEU A 3 31.78 -0.44 -5.23
C LEU A 3 31.27 0.54 -6.30
N ASN A 4 32.09 0.85 -7.31
CA ASN A 4 31.85 1.97 -8.23
C ASN A 4 31.32 1.57 -9.62
N ASP A 5 30.78 0.37 -9.79
CA ASP A 5 30.28 -0.09 -11.09
C ASP A 5 28.80 -0.46 -11.04
N SER A 6 27.95 0.51 -11.39
CA SER A 6 26.51 0.31 -11.60
C SER A 6 26.20 -0.72 -12.71
N ARG A 7 27.21 -1.09 -13.52
CA ARG A 7 27.11 -2.19 -14.50
C ARG A 7 27.10 -3.59 -13.88
N SER A 8 27.44 -3.75 -12.60
CA SER A 8 27.61 -5.09 -12.01
C SER A 8 26.31 -5.75 -11.52
N LEU A 9 25.26 -4.99 -11.18
CA LEU A 9 24.05 -5.56 -10.57
C LEU A 9 23.05 -6.07 -11.62
N SER A 10 22.88 -5.34 -12.73
CA SER A 10 22.10 -5.80 -13.88
C SER A 10 22.73 -7.05 -14.52
N GLU A 11 24.06 -7.10 -14.61
CA GLU A 11 24.78 -8.31 -15.03
C GLU A 11 24.63 -9.47 -14.02
N LEU A 12 24.57 -9.18 -12.72
CA LEU A 12 24.36 -10.23 -11.71
C LEU A 12 22.96 -10.83 -11.85
N MET A 13 21.92 -10.01 -12.03
CA MET A 13 20.56 -10.51 -12.26
C MET A 13 20.43 -11.21 -13.61
N ALA A 14 21.03 -10.67 -14.67
CA ALA A 14 21.06 -11.27 -16.01
C ALA A 14 21.79 -12.62 -16.05
N ARG A 15 22.76 -12.88 -15.17
CA ARG A 15 23.43 -14.19 -15.03
C ARG A 15 22.52 -15.29 -14.46
N TYR A 16 21.42 -14.93 -13.81
CA TYR A 16 20.46 -15.86 -13.19
C TYR A 16 19.05 -15.77 -13.80
N GLU A 17 18.82 -14.91 -14.79
CA GLU A 17 17.65 -15.00 -15.67
C GLU A 17 17.82 -16.27 -16.52
N GLY A 18 17.07 -17.32 -16.21
CA GLY A 18 16.98 -18.49 -17.08
C GLY A 18 16.66 -18.06 -18.52
N THR A 19 17.07 -18.84 -19.51
CA THR A 19 16.91 -18.50 -20.94
C THR A 19 15.45 -18.37 -21.41
N GLU A 20 14.49 -18.77 -20.58
CA GLU A 20 13.07 -18.75 -20.90
C GLU A 20 12.43 -17.46 -20.38
N THR A 21 11.63 -16.81 -21.22
CA THR A 21 10.88 -15.60 -20.82
C THR A 21 9.58 -15.93 -20.08
N GLY A 22 9.08 -17.16 -20.21
CA GLY A 22 7.74 -17.56 -19.79
C GLY A 22 6.64 -17.01 -20.70
N PHE A 23 5.42 -17.52 -20.53
CA PHE A 23 4.27 -17.13 -21.33
C PHE A 23 3.60 -15.87 -20.78
N GLY A 24 3.48 -14.84 -21.61
CA GLY A 24 2.74 -13.60 -21.27
C GLY A 24 3.34 -12.82 -20.09
N VAL A 25 4.63 -12.98 -19.79
CA VAL A 25 5.32 -12.20 -18.76
C VAL A 25 5.64 -10.81 -19.33
N PRO A 26 5.26 -9.71 -18.66
CA PRO A 26 5.55 -8.36 -19.15
C PRO A 26 7.05 -8.06 -19.10
N LYS A 27 7.47 -7.11 -19.96
CA LYS A 27 8.86 -6.66 -20.03
C LYS A 27 9.30 -5.96 -18.74
N ASP A 28 8.47 -5.02 -18.27
CA ASP A 28 8.74 -4.24 -17.05
C ASP A 28 8.14 -4.93 -15.81
N GLY A 29 8.76 -4.67 -14.66
CA GLY A 29 8.38 -5.21 -13.36
C GLY A 29 9.59 -5.64 -12.54
N TRP A 30 9.33 -6.11 -11.32
CA TRP A 30 10.38 -6.61 -10.43
C TRP A 30 10.59 -8.09 -10.69
N ARG A 31 11.76 -8.45 -11.21
CA ARG A 31 12.13 -9.83 -11.52
C ARG A 31 13.23 -10.32 -10.58
N ILE A 32 13.09 -11.54 -10.08
CA ILE A 32 14.05 -12.15 -9.16
C ILE A 32 14.16 -13.67 -9.39
N CYS A 33 15.38 -14.18 -9.49
CA CYS A 33 15.65 -15.63 -9.56
C CYS A 33 15.31 -16.30 -8.22
N LEU A 34 14.67 -17.47 -8.24
CA LEU A 34 14.26 -18.18 -7.02
C LEU A 34 15.45 -18.61 -6.13
N ALA A 35 16.65 -18.71 -6.71
CA ALA A 35 17.91 -18.98 -5.99
C ALA A 35 18.60 -17.72 -5.43
N HIS A 36 18.04 -16.52 -5.61
CA HIS A 36 18.65 -15.30 -5.13
C HIS A 36 18.75 -15.26 -3.60
N GLU A 37 19.84 -14.67 -3.11
CA GLU A 37 20.06 -14.37 -1.69
C GLU A 37 20.49 -12.91 -1.53
N PHE A 38 19.72 -12.16 -0.73
CA PHE A 38 20.07 -10.78 -0.40
C PHE A 38 21.29 -10.77 0.53
N LYS A 39 22.38 -10.15 0.08
CA LYS A 39 23.65 -10.11 0.82
C LYS A 39 23.61 -9.14 1.99
N GLU A 40 22.90 -8.02 1.83
CA GLU A 40 22.82 -7.02 2.86
C GLU A 40 21.80 -7.42 3.93
N LYS A 41 22.26 -7.47 5.18
CA LYS A 41 21.39 -7.76 6.33
C LYS A 41 21.16 -6.48 7.10
N ARG A 42 19.89 -6.16 7.35
CA ARG A 42 19.48 -5.03 8.18
C ARG A 42 18.68 -5.54 9.38
N LYS A 43 18.82 -4.84 10.50
CA LYS A 43 18.08 -5.09 11.75
C LYS A 43 17.07 -3.96 11.99
N PRO A 44 15.97 -4.23 12.69
CA PRO A 44 15.07 -3.17 13.10
C PRO A 44 15.80 -2.20 14.03
N PHE A 45 15.41 -0.93 14.01
CA PHE A 45 15.87 0.08 14.95
C PHE A 45 15.51 -0.34 16.39
N GLN A 46 16.49 -0.41 17.28
CA GLN A 46 16.27 -0.80 18.68
C GLN A 46 16.73 0.31 19.65
N ALA A 47 16.24 0.25 20.89
CA ALA A 47 16.63 1.20 21.95
C ALA A 47 18.15 1.31 22.18
N LYS A 48 18.91 0.24 21.90
CA LYS A 48 20.38 0.22 21.99
C LYS A 48 21.09 1.03 20.89
N ASP A 49 20.38 1.33 19.81
CA ASP A 49 20.88 2.14 18.69
C ASP A 49 20.68 3.65 18.95
N VAL A 50 20.03 4.02 20.06
CA VAL A 50 19.89 5.41 20.54
C VAL A 50 21.18 5.84 21.26
N SER A 51 21.65 7.07 20.98
CA SER A 51 22.85 7.62 21.63
C SER A 51 22.69 7.77 23.15
N LEU A 52 23.79 7.66 23.91
CA LEU A 52 23.78 7.78 25.38
C LEU A 52 23.22 9.12 25.87
N SER A 53 23.45 10.22 25.13
CA SER A 53 22.88 11.53 25.46
C SER A 53 21.36 11.54 25.34
N ASN A 54 20.83 10.89 24.29
CA ASN A 54 19.39 10.79 24.06
C ASN A 54 18.74 9.82 25.06
N ILE A 55 19.43 8.75 25.47
CA ILE A 55 18.93 7.83 26.50
C ILE A 55 18.61 8.57 27.80
N ILE A 56 19.54 9.41 28.31
CA ILE A 56 19.36 10.15 29.57
C ILE A 56 18.12 11.07 29.49
N GLN A 57 17.91 11.74 28.35
CA GLN A 57 16.75 12.61 28.13
C GLN A 57 15.42 11.83 28.07
N HIS A 58 15.45 10.57 27.64
CA HIS A 58 14.25 9.75 27.42
C HIS A 58 14.01 8.69 28.50
N ILE A 59 14.74 8.70 29.64
CA ILE A 59 14.51 7.77 30.76
C ILE A 59 13.05 7.82 31.24
N GLY A 60 12.48 9.03 31.36
CA GLY A 60 11.09 9.21 31.77
C GLY A 60 10.09 8.55 30.81
N LEU A 61 10.33 8.69 29.49
CA LEU A 61 9.56 8.00 28.45
C LEU A 61 9.70 6.48 28.62
N GLY A 62 10.91 5.97 28.80
CA GLY A 62 11.16 4.52 28.95
C GLY A 62 10.37 3.90 30.10
N PHE A 63 10.33 4.55 31.28
CA PHE A 63 9.52 4.07 32.41
C PHE A 63 8.01 4.12 32.12
N ARG A 64 7.52 5.22 31.53
CA ARG A 64 6.10 5.37 31.19
C ARG A 64 5.67 4.36 30.13
N TYR A 65 6.47 4.20 29.08
CA TYR A 65 6.24 3.22 28.02
C TYR A 65 6.24 1.80 28.58
N LEU A 66 7.21 1.41 29.42
CA LEU A 66 7.24 0.08 30.02
C LEU A 66 5.99 -0.20 30.87
N LYS A 67 5.56 0.78 31.67
CA LYS A 67 4.32 0.66 32.46
C LYS A 67 3.09 0.50 31.55
N TRP A 68 2.98 1.33 30.52
CA TRP A 68 1.90 1.29 29.54
C TRP A 68 1.90 -0.04 28.77
N TRP A 69 3.05 -0.48 28.27
CA TRP A 69 3.22 -1.72 27.54
C TRP A 69 2.86 -2.94 28.40
N TYR A 70 3.28 -2.95 29.67
CA TYR A 70 2.91 -4.00 30.62
C TYR A 70 1.39 -4.02 30.85
N GLN A 71 0.77 -2.85 31.05
CA GLN A 71 -0.67 -2.72 31.20
C GLN A 71 -1.42 -3.26 29.96
N ARG A 72 -1.01 -2.85 28.75
CA ARG A 72 -1.64 -3.32 27.49
C ARG A 72 -1.45 -4.82 27.27
N THR A 73 -0.22 -5.32 27.34
CA THR A 73 0.10 -6.70 26.94
C THR A 73 -0.17 -7.73 28.03
N GLN A 74 0.16 -7.42 29.29
CA GLN A 74 0.09 -8.40 30.38
C GLN A 74 -1.26 -8.37 31.11
N ILE A 75 -1.88 -7.20 31.26
CA ILE A 75 -3.16 -7.03 31.96
C ILE A 75 -4.33 -7.08 30.98
N GLU A 76 -4.33 -6.23 29.96
CA GLU A 76 -5.45 -6.12 29.00
C GLU A 76 -5.43 -7.19 27.91
N LYS A 77 -4.28 -7.87 27.72
CA LYS A 77 -4.04 -8.85 26.65
C LYS A 77 -4.27 -8.27 25.24
N LYS A 78 -4.02 -6.98 25.09
CA LYS A 78 -4.08 -6.25 23.82
C LYS A 78 -2.69 -6.11 23.20
N ALA A 79 -2.65 -6.06 21.88
CA ALA A 79 -1.43 -5.73 21.16
C ALA A 79 -1.13 -4.22 21.29
N PRO A 80 0.15 -3.80 21.40
CA PRO A 80 0.52 -2.38 21.40
C PRO A 80 0.34 -1.74 20.01
N PHE A 81 -0.12 -0.50 19.91
CA PHE A 81 -0.21 0.21 18.61
C PHE A 81 1.18 0.40 17.97
N ILE A 82 2.22 0.55 18.79
CA ILE A 82 3.65 0.45 18.41
C ILE A 82 4.33 -0.41 19.48
N ASP A 83 4.92 -1.55 19.11
CA ASP A 83 5.67 -2.43 20.02
C ASP A 83 7.19 -2.30 19.80
N ILE A 84 7.85 -1.47 20.62
CA ILE A 84 9.30 -1.24 20.51
C ILE A 84 10.14 -2.43 21.02
N PHE A 85 9.51 -3.38 21.74
CA PHE A 85 10.19 -4.55 22.29
C PHE A 85 10.15 -5.73 21.33
N ASN A 86 9.11 -5.82 20.49
CA ASN A 86 8.88 -6.92 19.56
C ASN A 86 8.71 -6.43 18.11
N SER A 87 9.70 -5.70 17.60
CA SER A 87 9.73 -5.27 16.20
C SER A 87 9.64 -6.44 15.23
N LEU A 88 8.97 -6.24 14.10
CA LEU A 88 8.84 -7.27 13.08
C LEU A 88 10.21 -7.51 12.40
N PRO A 89 10.69 -8.77 12.36
CA PRO A 89 11.94 -9.06 11.69
C PRO A 89 11.76 -8.99 10.17
N LEU A 90 12.73 -8.37 9.49
CA LEU A 90 12.83 -8.40 8.03
C LEU A 90 12.92 -9.84 7.53
N ARG A 91 11.98 -10.21 6.65
CA ARG A 91 11.97 -11.51 5.98
C ARG A 91 11.92 -11.28 4.48
N PRO A 92 13.02 -11.48 3.74
CA PRO A 92 13.08 -11.17 2.32
C PRO A 92 12.42 -12.26 1.46
N ILE A 93 11.16 -12.57 1.76
CA ILE A 93 10.38 -13.67 1.14
C ILE A 93 9.07 -13.20 0.51
N TYR A 94 8.60 -11.98 0.80
CA TYR A 94 7.27 -11.52 0.40
C TYR A 94 7.19 -11.20 -1.10
N GLY A 95 6.05 -11.54 -1.70
CA GLY A 95 5.69 -11.22 -3.08
C GLY A 95 4.40 -10.39 -3.14
N ALA A 96 3.86 -10.22 -4.34
CA ALA A 96 2.60 -9.54 -4.57
C ALA A 96 1.45 -10.21 -3.78
N PRO A 97 0.68 -9.44 -2.98
CA PRO A 97 -0.42 -9.97 -2.19
C PRO A 97 -1.62 -10.33 -3.07
N LEU A 98 -2.37 -11.33 -2.61
CA LEU A 98 -3.60 -11.83 -3.21
C LEU A 98 -4.82 -11.17 -2.56
N GLY A 99 -5.83 -10.87 -3.38
CA GLY A 99 -7.13 -10.38 -2.92
C GLY A 99 -7.45 -8.95 -3.36
N GLY A 100 -8.71 -8.58 -3.17
CA GLY A 100 -9.22 -7.23 -3.34
C GLY A 100 -9.07 -6.37 -2.07
N ILE A 101 -9.25 -5.08 -2.27
CA ILE A 101 -9.25 -4.01 -1.28
C ILE A 101 -10.30 -4.31 -0.20
N GLY A 102 -9.86 -4.39 1.06
CA GLY A 102 -10.75 -4.56 2.21
C GLY A 102 -11.42 -5.93 2.32
N GLY A 103 -11.08 -6.91 1.47
CA GLY A 103 -11.48 -8.31 1.58
C GLY A 103 -10.58 -9.13 2.52
N GLY A 104 -9.47 -8.54 3.00
CA GLY A 104 -8.36 -9.25 3.62
C GLY A 104 -7.40 -9.77 2.55
N SER A 105 -6.14 -9.99 2.91
CA SER A 105 -5.08 -10.39 1.97
C SER A 105 -4.40 -11.70 2.37
N ILE A 106 -3.86 -12.39 1.36
CA ILE A 106 -2.95 -13.51 1.52
C ILE A 106 -1.72 -13.24 0.66
N THR A 107 -0.55 -13.12 1.27
CA THR A 107 0.70 -12.90 0.53
C THR A 107 1.31 -14.24 0.13
N ARG A 108 1.48 -14.43 -1.19
CA ARG A 108 2.33 -15.48 -1.74
C ARG A 108 3.72 -14.91 -2.01
N GLY A 109 4.72 -15.50 -1.38
CA GLY A 109 6.12 -15.15 -1.49
C GLY A 109 6.68 -15.36 -2.89
N TRP A 110 7.79 -14.69 -3.19
CA TRP A 110 8.42 -14.77 -4.51
C TRP A 110 9.06 -16.14 -4.79
N LYS A 111 9.19 -17.02 -3.78
CA LYS A 111 9.56 -18.44 -3.98
C LYS A 111 8.36 -19.38 -3.94
N GLY A 112 7.15 -18.85 -3.90
CA GLY A 112 5.89 -19.57 -4.04
C GLY A 112 5.14 -19.86 -2.74
N GLU A 113 5.67 -19.46 -1.58
CA GLU A 113 5.13 -19.81 -0.26
C GLU A 113 3.96 -18.91 0.18
N PHE A 114 2.92 -19.44 0.79
CA PHE A 114 1.87 -18.63 1.42
C PHE A 114 2.32 -18.22 2.83
N CYS A 115 2.74 -16.96 3.01
CA CYS A 115 3.64 -16.58 4.11
C CYS A 115 3.22 -15.38 4.97
N ARG A 116 2.21 -14.61 4.55
CA ARG A 116 1.62 -13.53 5.37
C ARG A 116 0.12 -13.47 5.15
N TRP A 117 -0.64 -13.43 6.23
CA TRP A 117 -2.10 -13.54 6.21
C TRP A 117 -2.73 -12.38 6.96
N GLN A 118 -3.59 -11.61 6.29
CA GLN A 118 -4.37 -10.52 6.86
C GLN A 118 -5.86 -10.78 6.62
N LEU A 119 -6.37 -11.90 7.16
CA LEU A 119 -7.80 -12.20 7.08
C LEU A 119 -8.59 -11.47 8.17
N ASN A 120 -7.98 -11.24 9.34
CA ASN A 120 -8.58 -10.43 10.40
C ASN A 120 -8.30 -8.94 10.16
N PRO A 121 -9.29 -8.03 10.34
CA PRO A 121 -9.11 -6.59 10.17
C PRO A 121 -7.86 -6.04 10.89
N GLY A 122 -6.87 -5.54 10.13
CA GLY A 122 -5.63 -4.95 10.65
C GLY A 122 -4.70 -5.88 11.45
N MET A 123 -4.97 -7.19 11.50
CA MET A 123 -4.17 -8.16 12.25
C MET A 123 -3.52 -9.18 11.31
N TYR A 124 -2.24 -9.47 11.56
CA TYR A 124 -1.41 -10.28 10.66
C TYR A 124 -0.90 -11.56 11.31
N HIS A 125 -0.81 -12.61 10.51
CA HIS A 125 -0.04 -13.81 10.81
C HIS A 125 1.13 -13.94 9.82
N TYR A 126 2.36 -13.83 10.33
CA TYR A 126 3.60 -13.89 9.54
C TYR A 126 4.17 -15.32 9.49
N LYS A 127 3.37 -16.30 9.07
CA LYS A 127 3.82 -17.69 9.06
C LYS A 127 3.64 -18.30 7.67
N THR A 128 4.71 -18.95 7.21
CA THR A 128 4.65 -19.82 6.05
C THR A 128 3.86 -21.08 6.39
N VAL A 129 2.78 -21.32 5.65
CA VAL A 129 1.99 -22.55 5.74
C VAL A 129 2.53 -23.54 4.73
N ILE A 130 3.36 -24.47 5.20
CA ILE A 130 4.12 -25.40 4.34
C ILE A 130 3.23 -26.25 3.43
N ALA A 131 2.04 -26.63 3.89
CA ALA A 131 1.11 -27.47 3.13
C ALA A 131 0.45 -26.74 1.95
N ASP A 132 0.57 -25.40 1.88
CA ASP A 132 -0.06 -24.60 0.85
C ASP A 132 0.87 -24.52 -0.36
N GLN A 133 0.61 -25.33 -1.39
CA GLN A 133 1.57 -25.57 -2.48
C GLN A 133 0.90 -25.81 -3.82
N PHE A 134 1.67 -25.58 -4.89
CA PHE A 134 1.42 -26.17 -6.19
C PHE A 134 2.43 -27.28 -6.47
N THR A 135 1.94 -28.41 -6.99
CA THR A 135 2.73 -29.57 -7.39
C THR A 135 2.42 -29.91 -8.85
N VAL A 136 3.44 -30.19 -9.65
CA VAL A 136 3.26 -30.70 -11.02
C VAL A 136 3.46 -32.21 -11.06
N CYS A 137 2.64 -32.90 -11.85
CA CYS A 137 2.80 -34.29 -12.26
C CYS A 137 2.72 -34.36 -13.79
N LEU A 138 3.77 -34.88 -14.43
CA LEU A 138 3.83 -35.13 -15.87
C LEU A 138 3.64 -36.62 -16.11
N ARG A 139 2.77 -36.94 -17.07
CA ARG A 139 2.48 -38.31 -17.47
C ARG A 139 2.62 -38.50 -18.97
N ARG A 140 3.04 -39.70 -19.33
CA ARG A 140 3.17 -40.16 -20.71
C ARG A 140 2.68 -41.59 -20.79
N ASP A 141 1.87 -41.90 -21.79
CA ASP A 141 1.36 -43.26 -22.04
C ASP A 141 0.74 -43.91 -20.79
N GLY A 142 0.04 -43.10 -19.99
CA GLY A 142 -0.60 -43.53 -18.75
C GLY A 142 0.35 -43.81 -17.58
N GLN A 143 1.62 -43.38 -17.62
CA GLN A 143 2.59 -43.51 -16.53
C GLN A 143 3.13 -42.14 -16.09
N THR A 144 3.33 -41.93 -14.78
CA THR A 144 4.02 -40.73 -14.26
C THR A 144 5.50 -40.82 -14.56
N ILE A 145 6.03 -39.79 -15.23
CA ILE A 145 7.45 -39.66 -15.54
C ILE A 145 8.15 -38.63 -14.66
N TYR A 146 7.40 -37.70 -14.06
CA TYR A 146 7.94 -36.63 -13.23
C TYR A 146 6.87 -36.12 -12.26
N GLN A 147 7.22 -35.94 -10.98
CA GLN A 147 6.35 -35.28 -10.00
C GLN A 147 7.21 -34.44 -9.04
N GLN A 148 6.83 -33.17 -8.85
CA GLN A 148 7.67 -32.19 -8.15
C GLN A 148 6.81 -31.13 -7.47
N VAL A 149 7.11 -30.84 -6.20
CA VAL A 149 6.59 -29.66 -5.52
C VAL A 149 7.32 -28.43 -6.05
N LEU A 150 6.58 -27.42 -6.49
CA LEU A 150 7.12 -26.19 -7.07
C LEU A 150 7.53 -25.21 -5.96
N SER A 151 8.48 -25.65 -5.13
CA SER A 151 9.00 -24.89 -3.99
C SER A 151 10.48 -25.22 -3.74
N THR A 152 11.25 -24.23 -3.30
CA THR A 152 12.66 -24.39 -2.92
C THR A 152 12.84 -24.91 -1.49
N GLU A 153 11.75 -25.05 -0.74
CA GLU A 153 11.76 -25.46 0.67
C GLU A 153 12.11 -26.93 0.88
N HIS A 154 12.55 -27.26 2.10
CA HIS A 154 12.83 -28.63 2.56
C HIS A 154 12.21 -28.85 3.95
N PRO A 155 10.89 -29.06 4.04
CA PRO A 155 10.18 -29.09 5.30
C PRO A 155 10.39 -30.40 6.09
N HIS A 156 10.08 -30.36 7.39
CA HIS A 156 10.06 -31.53 8.26
C HIS A 156 8.74 -32.32 8.21
N THR A 157 7.67 -31.75 7.68
CA THR A 157 6.41 -32.43 7.38
C THR A 157 6.31 -32.69 5.88
N LEU A 158 5.40 -33.57 5.45
CA LEU A 158 5.22 -33.90 4.03
C LEU A 158 6.50 -34.43 3.36
N GLN A 159 7.34 -35.17 4.10
CA GLN A 159 8.69 -35.60 3.67
C GLN A 159 8.70 -36.58 2.49
N ASP A 160 7.60 -37.29 2.23
CA ASP A 160 7.50 -38.19 1.07
C ASP A 160 7.26 -37.44 -0.25
N TRP A 161 6.98 -36.13 -0.19
CA TRP A 161 6.88 -35.30 -1.37
C TRP A 161 8.28 -34.96 -1.89
N ASN A 162 8.39 -34.79 -3.21
CA ASN A 162 9.64 -34.38 -3.84
C ASN A 162 9.80 -32.84 -3.73
N TRP A 163 10.50 -32.39 -2.71
CA TRP A 163 10.79 -31.00 -2.37
C TRP A 163 12.09 -30.48 -3.00
N GLY A 164 12.49 -29.24 -2.69
CA GLY A 164 13.80 -28.72 -3.07
C GLY A 164 13.99 -28.43 -4.54
N TYR A 165 12.96 -27.90 -5.21
CA TYR A 165 13.09 -27.46 -6.60
C TYR A 165 14.25 -26.48 -6.73
N CYS A 166 15.13 -26.70 -7.72
CA CYS A 166 16.31 -25.87 -7.90
C CYS A 166 15.93 -24.49 -8.44
N GLY A 167 15.96 -23.48 -7.56
CA GLY A 167 15.55 -22.11 -7.87
C GLY A 167 16.34 -21.41 -8.99
N VAL A 168 17.46 -21.96 -9.46
CA VAL A 168 18.21 -21.44 -10.63
C VAL A 168 17.39 -21.59 -11.92
N PHE A 169 16.51 -22.58 -11.99
CA PHE A 169 15.64 -22.83 -13.14
C PHE A 169 14.29 -22.13 -13.04
N ALA A 170 14.14 -21.18 -12.12
CA ALA A 170 12.92 -20.42 -11.96
C ALA A 170 13.16 -18.97 -11.60
N PHE A 171 12.23 -18.12 -11.98
CA PHE A 171 12.17 -16.73 -11.55
C PHE A 171 10.74 -16.31 -11.24
N TYR A 172 10.65 -15.29 -10.39
CA TYR A 172 9.45 -14.57 -10.07
C TYR A 172 9.48 -13.21 -10.75
N HIS A 173 8.33 -12.74 -11.22
CA HIS A 173 8.16 -11.42 -11.82
C HIS A 173 6.90 -10.77 -11.26
N ALA A 174 6.97 -9.55 -10.75
CA ALA A 174 5.80 -8.83 -10.24
C ALA A 174 5.57 -7.50 -10.94
N LEU A 175 4.31 -7.29 -11.29
CA LEU A 175 3.77 -6.03 -11.76
C LEU A 175 2.34 -5.94 -11.22
N TYR A 176 2.25 -5.55 -9.95
CA TYR A 176 1.00 -5.57 -9.18
C TYR A 176 -0.14 -4.88 -9.96
N PRO A 177 -1.35 -5.47 -10.02
CA PRO A 177 -1.88 -6.57 -9.18
C PRO A 177 -1.65 -7.98 -9.72
N ARG A 178 -0.73 -8.16 -10.66
CA ARG A 178 -0.35 -9.47 -11.21
C ARG A 178 1.07 -9.84 -10.82
N ALA A 179 1.31 -11.14 -10.73
CA ALA A 179 2.66 -11.67 -10.68
C ALA A 179 2.76 -13.00 -11.42
N TRP A 180 3.98 -13.36 -11.79
CA TRP A 180 4.30 -14.56 -12.52
C TRP A 180 5.39 -15.34 -11.79
N THR A 181 5.31 -16.66 -11.83
CA THR A 181 6.43 -17.53 -11.48
C THR A 181 6.64 -18.51 -12.62
N VAL A 182 7.85 -18.49 -13.17
CA VAL A 182 8.21 -19.33 -14.32
C VAL A 182 9.13 -20.43 -13.83
N TYR A 183 8.80 -21.68 -14.16
CA TYR A 183 9.57 -22.87 -13.82
C TYR A 183 9.97 -23.60 -15.10
N GLN A 184 11.27 -23.79 -15.29
CA GLN A 184 11.80 -24.68 -16.32
C GLN A 184 12.00 -26.05 -15.69
N LEU A 185 11.29 -27.08 -16.14
CA LEU A 185 11.40 -28.41 -15.54
C LEU A 185 12.65 -29.13 -16.08
N PRO A 186 13.74 -29.29 -15.27
CA PRO A 186 15.00 -29.77 -15.79
C PRO A 186 14.88 -31.19 -16.34
N GLY A 187 15.35 -31.41 -17.57
CA GLY A 187 15.29 -32.70 -18.25
C GLY A 187 13.91 -33.11 -18.77
N GLN A 188 12.86 -32.29 -18.60
CA GLN A 188 11.51 -32.59 -19.07
C GLN A 188 11.11 -31.82 -20.33
N ASN A 189 11.88 -30.81 -20.75
CA ASN A 189 11.54 -29.90 -21.86
C ASN A 189 10.13 -29.29 -21.74
N VAL A 190 9.72 -28.98 -20.51
CA VAL A 190 8.45 -28.33 -20.20
C VAL A 190 8.74 -27.04 -19.43
N THR A 191 8.07 -25.96 -19.83
CA THR A 191 8.07 -24.70 -19.09
C THR A 191 6.66 -24.46 -18.52
N LEU A 192 6.60 -24.13 -17.23
CA LEU A 192 5.36 -23.77 -16.55
C LEU A 192 5.42 -22.28 -16.21
N THR A 193 4.37 -21.53 -16.53
CA THR A 193 4.21 -20.15 -16.10
C THR A 193 2.95 -20.05 -15.24
N CYS A 194 3.12 -19.82 -13.94
CA CYS A 194 2.03 -19.52 -13.03
C CYS A 194 1.80 -18.01 -12.97
N ARG A 195 0.68 -17.55 -13.50
CA ARG A 195 0.25 -16.16 -13.41
C ARG A 195 -0.84 -16.03 -12.35
N GLN A 196 -0.56 -15.25 -11.31
CA GLN A 196 -1.54 -14.90 -10.27
C GLN A 196 -2.18 -13.55 -10.58
N VAL A 197 -3.49 -13.45 -10.41
CA VAL A 197 -4.30 -12.26 -10.73
C VAL A 197 -5.21 -11.92 -9.56
N SER A 198 -5.04 -10.70 -9.02
CA SER A 198 -5.95 -10.09 -8.04
C SER A 198 -6.82 -9.03 -8.74
N PRO A 199 -8.11 -8.88 -8.40
CA PRO A 199 -9.04 -8.00 -9.11
C PRO A 199 -8.92 -6.51 -8.74
N VAL A 200 -7.71 -5.98 -8.59
CA VAL A 200 -7.48 -4.59 -8.14
C VAL A 200 -7.39 -3.65 -9.34
N ILE A 201 -8.48 -2.95 -9.62
CA ILE A 201 -8.67 -2.17 -10.85
C ILE A 201 -9.11 -0.75 -10.48
N PRO A 202 -8.37 0.29 -10.92
CA PRO A 202 -8.77 1.69 -10.70
C PRO A 202 -10.21 1.96 -11.15
N HIS A 203 -10.94 2.75 -10.36
CA HIS A 203 -12.35 3.11 -10.57
C HIS A 203 -13.38 1.94 -10.62
N ASN A 204 -12.97 0.68 -10.48
CA ASN A 204 -13.89 -0.46 -10.33
C ASN A 204 -14.06 -0.81 -8.84
N TYR A 205 -15.12 -0.28 -8.22
CA TYR A 205 -15.38 -0.45 -6.79
C TYR A 205 -16.08 -1.75 -6.40
N LYS A 206 -16.50 -2.54 -7.39
CA LYS A 206 -17.13 -3.85 -7.18
C LYS A 206 -16.07 -4.93 -7.14
N ASP A 207 -15.38 -5.15 -8.27
CA ASP A 207 -14.45 -6.27 -8.39
C ASP A 207 -13.22 -6.07 -7.50
N SER A 208 -12.77 -4.83 -7.35
CA SER A 208 -11.68 -4.49 -6.43
C SER A 208 -12.01 -4.76 -4.96
N SER A 209 -13.25 -5.08 -4.59
CA SER A 209 -13.59 -5.49 -3.22
C SER A 209 -13.47 -7.00 -2.97
N PHE A 210 -13.31 -7.82 -4.02
CA PHE A 210 -13.52 -9.25 -3.91
C PHE A 210 -12.35 -9.99 -3.25
N PRO A 211 -12.61 -10.84 -2.23
CA PRO A 211 -11.59 -11.63 -1.54
C PRO A 211 -11.23 -12.87 -2.35
N VAL A 212 -10.62 -12.67 -3.52
CA VAL A 212 -10.32 -13.74 -4.48
C VAL A 212 -9.02 -13.48 -5.23
N ALA A 213 -8.36 -14.57 -5.62
CA ALA A 213 -7.29 -14.57 -6.61
C ALA A 213 -7.41 -15.74 -7.56
N VAL A 214 -6.97 -15.54 -8.80
CA VAL A 214 -6.92 -16.57 -9.85
C VAL A 214 -5.48 -16.93 -10.15
N PHE A 215 -5.19 -18.22 -10.31
CA PHE A 215 -3.92 -18.75 -10.75
C PHE A 215 -4.09 -19.43 -12.10
N VAL A 216 -3.48 -18.87 -13.13
CA VAL A 216 -3.45 -19.43 -14.48
C VAL A 216 -2.10 -20.09 -14.71
N TRP A 217 -2.12 -21.37 -14.99
CA TRP A 217 -0.94 -22.16 -15.31
C TRP A 217 -0.86 -22.37 -16.81
N ASP A 218 -0.01 -21.60 -17.47
CA ASP A 218 0.35 -21.77 -18.87
C ASP A 218 1.47 -22.83 -18.98
N ILE A 219 1.24 -23.85 -19.82
CA ILE A 219 2.12 -25.02 -19.95
C ILE A 219 2.61 -25.10 -21.38
N GLU A 220 3.93 -25.03 -21.55
CA GLU A 220 4.60 -25.13 -22.85
C GLU A 220 5.34 -26.47 -22.94
N ASN A 221 4.91 -27.35 -23.84
CA ASN A 221 5.54 -28.63 -24.08
C ASN A 221 6.46 -28.54 -25.30
N LYS A 222 7.77 -28.64 -25.09
CA LYS A 222 8.77 -28.56 -26.17
C LYS A 222 9.22 -29.92 -26.68
N ASN A 223 8.66 -31.01 -26.16
CA ASN A 223 8.93 -32.36 -26.64
C ASN A 223 8.25 -32.63 -27.99
N ASP A 224 8.74 -33.66 -28.67
CA ASP A 224 8.18 -34.24 -29.90
C ASP A 224 7.02 -35.22 -29.65
N TYR A 225 6.58 -35.36 -28.39
CA TYR A 225 5.43 -36.16 -27.97
C TYR A 225 4.48 -35.36 -27.07
N ALA A 226 3.22 -35.78 -27.04
CA ALA A 226 2.21 -35.21 -26.15
C ALA A 226 2.44 -35.64 -24.69
N LEU A 227 2.05 -34.78 -23.75
CA LEU A 227 2.13 -35.01 -22.31
C LEU A 227 0.78 -34.76 -21.66
N ASP A 228 0.42 -35.58 -20.69
CA ASP A 228 -0.66 -35.24 -19.77
C ASP A 228 -0.03 -34.52 -18.56
N VAL A 229 -0.45 -33.29 -18.33
CA VAL A 229 0.10 -32.41 -17.29
C VAL A 229 -0.98 -32.16 -16.25
N ILE A 230 -0.66 -32.47 -15.00
CA ILE A 230 -1.54 -32.30 -13.86
C ILE A 230 -0.90 -31.32 -12.89
N ILE A 231 -1.67 -30.33 -12.46
CA ILE A 231 -1.30 -29.41 -11.39
C ILE A 231 -2.20 -29.70 -10.20
N MET A 232 -1.59 -29.97 -9.05
CA MET A 232 -2.27 -30.12 -7.77
C MET A 232 -2.05 -28.85 -6.94
N PHE A 233 -3.13 -28.25 -6.46
CA PHE A 233 -3.16 -27.16 -5.50
C PHE A 233 -3.60 -27.69 -4.13
N THR A 234 -2.80 -27.47 -3.10
CA THR A 234 -3.09 -27.87 -1.72
C THR A 234 -3.20 -26.65 -0.82
N MET A 235 -4.11 -26.71 0.17
CA MET A 235 -4.29 -25.67 1.18
C MET A 235 -4.63 -26.31 2.54
N ALA A 236 -4.01 -25.83 3.61
CA ALA A 236 -4.46 -26.08 4.97
C ALA A 236 -5.76 -25.32 5.26
N ASN A 237 -6.62 -25.88 6.11
CA ASN A 237 -7.78 -25.17 6.64
C ASN A 237 -7.29 -24.22 7.76
N GLY A 238 -6.81 -23.05 7.33
CA GLY A 238 -6.32 -22.01 8.23
C GLY A 238 -5.28 -21.07 7.62
N SER A 239 -4.49 -20.43 8.50
CA SER A 239 -3.45 -19.42 8.15
C SER A 239 -2.12 -19.65 8.88
N GLY A 240 -1.90 -20.86 9.41
CA GLY A 240 -0.79 -21.26 10.26
C GLY A 240 -0.88 -20.82 11.72
N HIS A 241 -1.95 -20.12 12.11
CA HIS A 241 -2.15 -19.60 13.46
C HIS A 241 -2.67 -20.66 14.45
N LYS A 242 -2.59 -20.37 15.76
CA LYS A 242 -2.90 -21.34 16.83
C LYS A 242 -4.35 -21.83 16.83
N ASP A 243 -5.25 -21.09 16.19
CA ASP A 243 -6.68 -21.39 16.14
C ASP A 243 -7.00 -22.59 15.25
N GLU A 244 -6.15 -22.96 14.29
CA GLU A 244 -6.28 -24.21 13.51
C GLU A 244 -6.35 -25.46 14.38
N LYS A 245 -5.78 -25.38 15.58
CA LYS A 245 -5.74 -26.48 16.56
C LYS A 245 -6.87 -26.41 17.58
N CYS A 246 -7.79 -25.44 17.47
CA CYS A 246 -8.93 -25.33 18.38
C CYS A 246 -9.92 -26.50 18.21
N GLY A 247 -9.93 -27.13 17.03
CA GLY A 247 -10.87 -28.18 16.65
C GLY A 247 -12.19 -27.59 16.12
N GLY A 248 -12.94 -28.40 15.39
CA GLY A 248 -14.20 -28.01 14.76
C GLY A 248 -14.08 -27.57 13.30
N HIS A 249 -12.87 -27.42 12.77
CA HIS A 249 -12.63 -27.15 11.34
C HIS A 249 -12.94 -28.37 10.48
N TRP A 250 -13.52 -28.18 9.30
CA TRP A 250 -13.92 -29.27 8.39
C TRP A 250 -13.92 -28.78 6.94
N ASN A 251 -13.89 -29.72 6.00
CA ASN A 251 -13.83 -29.42 4.57
C ASN A 251 -14.96 -30.16 3.82
N GLU A 252 -15.42 -29.62 2.70
CA GLU A 252 -16.38 -30.31 1.82
C GLU A 252 -16.15 -30.03 0.34
N PRO A 253 -16.47 -31.00 -0.54
CA PRO A 253 -16.44 -30.75 -1.96
C PRO A 253 -17.68 -29.95 -2.38
N PHE A 254 -17.55 -29.15 -3.42
CA PHE A 254 -18.69 -28.45 -4.01
C PHE A 254 -18.66 -28.53 -5.54
N HIS A 255 -19.83 -28.32 -6.13
CA HIS A 255 -20.03 -28.14 -7.55
C HIS A 255 -21.09 -27.04 -7.74
N LEU A 256 -20.81 -26.08 -8.62
CA LEU A 256 -21.73 -25.00 -8.96
C LEU A 256 -21.78 -24.85 -10.48
N GLU A 257 -22.95 -25.11 -11.05
CA GLU A 257 -23.29 -24.78 -12.44
C GLU A 257 -24.12 -23.51 -12.47
N LYS A 258 -23.65 -22.51 -13.20
CA LYS A 258 -24.35 -21.24 -13.37
C LYS A 258 -23.99 -20.62 -14.73
N GLU A 259 -24.99 -20.10 -15.43
CA GLU A 259 -24.81 -19.41 -16.73
C GLU A 259 -24.11 -20.30 -17.80
N GLY A 260 -24.32 -21.62 -17.74
CA GLY A 260 -23.72 -22.58 -18.67
C GLY A 260 -22.25 -22.91 -18.38
N GLU A 261 -21.71 -22.42 -17.25
CA GLU A 261 -20.35 -22.67 -16.81
C GLU A 261 -20.35 -23.36 -15.44
N SER A 262 -19.49 -24.35 -15.28
CA SER A 262 -19.40 -25.14 -14.05
C SER A 262 -18.05 -24.97 -13.38
N VAL A 263 -18.07 -24.83 -12.06
CA VAL A 263 -16.88 -24.82 -11.21
C VAL A 263 -17.01 -25.87 -10.11
N SER A 264 -15.90 -26.54 -9.83
CA SER A 264 -15.83 -27.59 -8.81
C SER A 264 -14.58 -27.41 -7.96
N GLY A 265 -14.64 -27.86 -6.71
CA GLY A 265 -13.56 -27.62 -5.77
C GLY A 265 -13.83 -28.10 -4.35
N VAL A 266 -13.11 -27.51 -3.40
CA VAL A 266 -13.23 -27.83 -1.96
C VAL A 266 -13.36 -26.54 -1.15
N LEU A 267 -14.34 -26.53 -0.24
CA LEU A 267 -14.53 -25.54 0.80
C LEU A 267 -13.80 -26.00 2.07
N LEU A 268 -13.09 -25.08 2.72
CA LEU A 268 -12.38 -25.32 3.98
C LEU A 268 -12.98 -24.37 5.02
N HIS A 269 -13.83 -24.90 5.89
CA HIS A 269 -14.54 -24.13 6.90
C HIS A 269 -13.68 -23.98 8.15
N HIS A 270 -13.20 -22.76 8.36
CA HIS A 270 -12.38 -22.40 9.51
C HIS A 270 -13.27 -21.84 10.63
N CYS A 271 -13.69 -22.73 11.53
CA CYS A 271 -14.66 -22.43 12.59
C CYS A 271 -14.00 -21.78 13.83
N SER A 272 -13.34 -20.64 13.67
CA SER A 272 -12.81 -19.87 14.79
C SER A 272 -13.95 -19.23 15.64
N PRO A 273 -13.75 -19.01 16.95
CA PRO A 273 -14.77 -18.37 17.79
C PRO A 273 -15.13 -16.94 17.39
N VAL A 274 -14.22 -16.27 16.69
CA VAL A 274 -14.34 -14.88 16.24
C VAL A 274 -13.90 -14.84 14.79
N ASN A 275 -14.67 -14.11 13.97
CA ASN A 275 -14.41 -13.93 12.55
C ASN A 275 -14.13 -15.28 11.85
N ALA A 276 -15.05 -16.23 11.97
CA ALA A 276 -14.99 -17.47 11.22
C ALA A 276 -15.03 -17.19 9.71
N TYR A 277 -14.37 -18.03 8.92
CA TYR A 277 -14.30 -17.86 7.48
C TYR A 277 -14.26 -19.20 6.76
N THR A 278 -14.56 -19.17 5.46
CA THR A 278 -14.47 -20.33 4.57
C THR A 278 -13.47 -20.02 3.46
N LEU A 279 -12.40 -20.80 3.33
CA LEU A 279 -11.56 -20.78 2.13
C LEU A 279 -12.21 -21.65 1.05
N CYS A 280 -12.02 -21.31 -0.22
CA CYS A 280 -12.55 -22.03 -1.36
C CYS A 280 -11.46 -22.19 -2.41
N MET A 281 -11.01 -23.42 -2.63
CA MET A 281 -10.20 -23.79 -3.79
C MET A 281 -11.11 -24.27 -4.90
N ALA A 282 -11.00 -23.72 -6.09
CA ALA A 282 -11.89 -24.06 -7.21
C ALA A 282 -11.13 -24.13 -8.53
N ALA A 283 -11.67 -24.91 -9.46
CA ALA A 283 -11.26 -24.95 -10.86
C ALA A 283 -12.49 -25.01 -11.77
N ARG A 284 -12.34 -24.52 -13.00
CA ARG A 284 -13.42 -24.48 -14.00
C ARG A 284 -13.45 -25.78 -14.79
N GLU A 285 -14.63 -26.39 -14.84
CA GLU A 285 -14.88 -27.58 -15.64
C GLU A 285 -14.87 -27.24 -17.13
N GLN A 286 -14.16 -28.06 -17.90
CA GLN A 286 -14.10 -27.99 -19.36
C GLN A 286 -14.02 -29.42 -19.90
N SER A 287 -14.53 -29.63 -21.12
CA SER A 287 -14.61 -30.96 -21.73
C SER A 287 -13.26 -31.69 -21.88
N ASN A 288 -12.15 -30.94 -21.92
CA ASN A 288 -10.79 -31.44 -22.03
C ASN A 288 -10.00 -31.39 -20.71
N ARG A 289 -10.63 -31.07 -19.58
CA ARG A 289 -10.01 -30.97 -18.25
C ARG A 289 -10.56 -32.05 -17.34
N LYS A 290 -9.67 -32.67 -16.56
CA LYS A 290 -10.06 -33.61 -15.51
C LYS A 290 -9.83 -32.98 -14.15
N ILE A 291 -10.90 -32.79 -13.38
CA ILE A 291 -10.85 -32.22 -12.03
C ILE A 291 -11.07 -33.35 -11.02
N THR A 292 -10.16 -33.47 -10.06
CA THR A 292 -10.28 -34.42 -8.93
C THR A 292 -9.82 -33.70 -7.66
N HIS A 293 -10.20 -34.21 -6.49
CA HIS A 293 -9.90 -33.54 -5.23
C HIS A 293 -9.63 -34.54 -4.11
N LYS A 294 -9.11 -34.05 -2.99
CA LYS A 294 -9.04 -34.76 -1.71
C LYS A 294 -9.62 -33.84 -0.64
N THR A 295 -10.74 -34.24 -0.03
CA THR A 295 -11.41 -33.41 0.98
C THR A 295 -10.59 -33.25 2.25
N ALA A 296 -9.83 -34.28 2.65
CA ALA A 296 -9.02 -34.22 3.87
C ALA A 296 -7.73 -35.05 3.78
N PHE A 297 -6.63 -34.44 4.22
CA PHE A 297 -5.40 -35.12 4.64
C PHE A 297 -4.75 -34.34 5.80
N SER A 298 -3.86 -35.00 6.56
CA SER A 298 -3.10 -34.37 7.64
C SER A 298 -1.88 -33.63 7.06
N PRO A 299 -1.74 -32.31 7.25
CA PRO A 299 -0.56 -31.57 6.82
C PRO A 299 0.69 -31.82 7.70
N ASN A 300 0.53 -32.52 8.84
CA ASN A 300 1.63 -32.83 9.76
C ASN A 300 2.25 -34.21 9.53
N ASP A 301 1.63 -35.03 8.67
CA ASP A 301 2.12 -36.38 8.38
C ASP A 301 3.20 -36.35 7.28
N THR A 302 3.66 -37.52 6.83
CA THR A 302 4.67 -37.61 5.76
C THR A 302 4.11 -37.27 4.38
N GLY A 303 2.78 -37.18 4.22
CA GLY A 303 2.13 -36.85 2.95
C GLY A 303 2.11 -38.00 1.92
N LYS A 304 2.57 -39.20 2.29
CA LYS A 304 2.71 -40.36 1.38
C LYS A 304 1.43 -40.71 0.61
N ALA A 305 0.30 -40.73 1.30
CA ALA A 305 -0.96 -41.20 0.75
C ALA A 305 -1.41 -40.33 -0.43
N ILE A 306 -1.51 -39.02 -0.22
CA ILE A 306 -1.88 -38.06 -1.28
C ILE A 306 -0.83 -38.02 -2.41
N TRP A 307 0.46 -38.10 -2.06
CA TRP A 307 1.53 -38.08 -3.05
C TRP A 307 1.51 -39.28 -3.99
N SER A 308 1.29 -40.48 -3.43
CA SER A 308 1.25 -41.74 -4.17
C SER A 308 -0.03 -41.89 -4.99
N ASP A 309 -1.15 -41.36 -4.48
CA ASP A 309 -2.45 -41.30 -5.16
C ASP A 309 -2.31 -40.57 -6.51
N LEU A 310 -1.86 -39.31 -6.47
CA LEU A 310 -1.59 -38.50 -7.66
C LEU A 310 -0.58 -39.16 -8.61
N MET A 311 0.46 -39.77 -8.06
CA MET A 311 1.51 -40.41 -8.86
C MET A 311 0.98 -41.65 -9.61
N SER A 312 -0.04 -42.33 -9.08
CA SER A 312 -0.53 -43.59 -9.65
C SER A 312 -1.20 -43.37 -11.00
N ASP A 313 -2.17 -42.47 -11.08
CA ASP A 313 -3.04 -42.28 -12.25
C ASP A 313 -3.28 -40.80 -12.63
N GLY A 314 -2.61 -39.86 -11.96
CA GLY A 314 -2.78 -38.42 -12.17
C GLY A 314 -4.03 -37.84 -11.52
N GLN A 315 -4.68 -38.56 -10.60
CA GLN A 315 -5.92 -38.16 -9.95
C GLN A 315 -5.82 -38.24 -8.43
N LEU A 316 -6.82 -37.66 -7.78
CA LEU A 316 -7.00 -37.75 -6.34
C LEU A 316 -8.31 -38.47 -6.02
N ASP A 317 -8.21 -39.54 -5.23
CA ASP A 317 -9.36 -40.29 -4.73
C ASP A 317 -9.89 -39.66 -3.44
N SER A 318 -11.13 -39.18 -3.43
CA SER A 318 -11.76 -38.63 -2.22
C SER A 318 -12.90 -39.50 -1.70
N PRO A 319 -13.03 -39.67 -0.37
CA PRO A 319 -14.29 -40.11 0.21
C PRO A 319 -15.45 -39.18 -0.22
N PRO A 320 -16.67 -39.73 -0.38
CA PRO A 320 -17.83 -38.92 -0.74
C PRO A 320 -18.24 -37.98 0.41
N GLY A 321 -18.54 -36.73 0.08
CA GLY A 321 -19.08 -35.74 1.02
C GLY A 321 -18.02 -35.08 1.92
N SER A 322 -18.50 -34.44 2.99
CA SER A 322 -17.70 -33.61 3.89
C SER A 322 -16.77 -34.44 4.80
N SER A 323 -15.63 -33.88 5.17
CA SER A 323 -14.75 -34.44 6.19
C SER A 323 -15.38 -34.33 7.57
N PRO A 324 -15.06 -35.23 8.52
CA PRO A 324 -15.44 -35.00 9.92
C PRO A 324 -14.76 -33.72 10.45
N PRO A 325 -15.39 -33.01 11.40
CA PRO A 325 -14.73 -31.92 12.11
C PRO A 325 -13.48 -32.40 12.87
N THR A 326 -12.41 -31.60 12.77
CA THR A 326 -11.14 -31.84 13.47
C THR A 326 -11.32 -31.87 14.98
N ARG A 327 -10.57 -32.74 15.66
CA ARG A 327 -10.47 -32.69 17.13
C ARG A 327 -9.50 -31.57 17.54
N ARG A 328 -9.60 -31.14 18.80
CA ARG A 328 -8.62 -30.21 19.36
C ARG A 328 -7.20 -30.77 19.22
N GLY A 329 -6.28 -29.97 18.70
CA GLY A 329 -4.90 -30.33 18.43
C GLY A 329 -4.64 -30.87 17.02
N GLU A 330 -5.69 -31.32 16.32
CA GLU A 330 -5.60 -31.77 14.93
C GLU A 330 -5.72 -30.59 13.97
N THR A 331 -5.12 -30.75 12.78
CA THR A 331 -5.22 -29.80 11.67
C THR A 331 -5.56 -30.59 10.41
N VAL A 332 -6.26 -29.99 9.46
CA VAL A 332 -6.67 -30.65 8.21
C VAL A 332 -6.31 -29.77 7.01
N ALA A 333 -5.97 -30.41 5.90
CA ALA A 333 -5.73 -29.78 4.61
C ALA A 333 -6.57 -30.46 3.52
N ALA A 334 -6.77 -29.77 2.41
CA ALA A 334 -7.45 -30.27 1.22
C ALA A 334 -6.56 -30.13 -0.02
N ALA A 335 -6.91 -30.84 -1.08
CA ALA A 335 -6.22 -30.78 -2.36
C ALA A 335 -7.19 -30.76 -3.53
N LEU A 336 -6.82 -30.06 -4.60
CA LEU A 336 -7.53 -29.98 -5.87
C LEU A 336 -6.52 -30.22 -7.00
N ALA A 337 -6.76 -31.23 -7.84
CA ALA A 337 -5.91 -31.55 -8.98
C ALA A 337 -6.68 -31.35 -10.29
N VAL A 338 -6.06 -30.65 -11.24
CA VAL A 338 -6.59 -30.43 -12.58
C VAL A 338 -5.57 -30.93 -13.60
N GLY A 339 -6.02 -31.77 -14.52
CA GLY A 339 -5.19 -32.32 -15.60
C GLY A 339 -5.68 -31.91 -16.99
N CYS A 340 -4.75 -31.71 -17.91
CA CYS A 340 -5.02 -31.56 -19.34
C CYS A 340 -3.94 -32.27 -20.18
N SER A 341 -4.28 -32.56 -21.44
CA SER A 341 -3.30 -33.04 -22.42
C SER A 341 -2.68 -31.87 -23.17
N VAL A 342 -1.37 -31.90 -23.36
CA VAL A 342 -0.58 -30.87 -24.04
C VAL A 342 0.12 -31.51 -25.24
N PRO A 343 -0.23 -31.12 -26.48
CA PRO A 343 0.38 -31.69 -27.69
C PRO A 343 1.90 -31.51 -27.73
N ALA A 344 2.57 -32.32 -28.56
CA ALA A 344 3.97 -32.11 -28.92
C ALA A 344 4.16 -30.70 -29.49
N HIS A 345 5.22 -30.00 -29.05
CA HIS A 345 5.50 -28.60 -29.42
C HIS A 345 4.30 -27.65 -29.21
N GLY A 346 3.39 -28.00 -28.29
CA GLY A 346 2.12 -27.32 -28.07
C GLY A 346 2.06 -26.54 -26.75
N HIS A 347 0.91 -25.90 -26.55
CA HIS A 347 0.57 -25.13 -25.37
C HIS A 347 -0.84 -25.48 -24.89
N ASN A 348 -1.06 -25.44 -23.58
CA ASN A 348 -2.38 -25.51 -22.96
C ASN A 348 -2.36 -24.75 -21.62
N SER A 349 -3.52 -24.47 -21.03
CA SER A 349 -3.61 -23.79 -19.75
C SER A 349 -4.63 -24.39 -18.78
N LEU A 350 -4.31 -24.28 -17.49
CA LEU A 350 -5.16 -24.67 -16.36
C LEU A 350 -5.45 -23.46 -15.48
N GLU A 351 -6.65 -23.38 -14.91
CA GLU A 351 -7.10 -22.23 -14.14
C GLU A 351 -7.59 -22.69 -12.76
N PHE A 352 -7.06 -22.07 -11.71
CA PHE A 352 -7.45 -22.27 -10.32
C PHE A 352 -7.90 -20.95 -9.71
N CYS A 353 -8.74 -21.03 -8.69
CA CYS A 353 -9.20 -19.89 -7.91
C CYS A 353 -9.03 -20.20 -6.42
N LEU A 354 -8.56 -19.20 -5.67
CA LEU A 354 -8.62 -19.18 -4.21
C LEU A 354 -9.50 -18.00 -3.80
N ALA A 355 -10.63 -18.29 -3.14
CA ALA A 355 -11.50 -17.28 -2.53
C ALA A 355 -11.57 -17.48 -1.01
N TRP A 356 -11.85 -16.43 -0.25
CA TRP A 356 -12.07 -16.52 1.20
C TRP A 356 -13.28 -15.69 1.61
N ASP A 357 -14.25 -16.33 2.23
CA ASP A 357 -15.51 -15.70 2.63
C ASP A 357 -15.53 -15.45 4.15
N MET A 358 -15.47 -14.17 4.52
CA MET A 358 -15.56 -13.63 5.88
C MET A 358 -16.39 -12.32 5.87
N PRO A 359 -17.71 -12.40 5.61
CA PRO A 359 -18.48 -11.21 5.22
C PRO A 359 -18.80 -10.32 6.43
N LYS A 360 -18.85 -10.91 7.63
CA LYS A 360 -19.07 -10.24 8.90
C LYS A 360 -17.79 -10.29 9.71
N VAL A 361 -17.35 -9.15 10.22
CA VAL A 361 -16.12 -9.02 11.00
C VAL A 361 -16.35 -8.18 12.24
N THR A 362 -15.55 -8.45 13.26
CA THR A 362 -15.42 -7.64 14.47
C THR A 362 -13.96 -7.25 14.65
N PHE A 363 -13.73 -6.04 15.18
CA PHE A 363 -12.40 -5.61 15.64
C PHE A 363 -12.11 -6.17 17.05
N GLY A 364 -10.95 -5.85 17.63
CA GLY A 364 -10.51 -6.42 18.91
C GLY A 364 -11.45 -6.14 20.09
N SER A 365 -12.18 -5.03 20.09
CA SER A 365 -13.18 -4.71 21.13
C SER A 365 -14.39 -5.65 21.11
N ARG A 366 -14.75 -6.15 19.92
CA ARG A 366 -15.97 -6.92 19.63
C ARG A 366 -17.27 -6.22 20.00
N GLU A 367 -17.25 -4.88 20.09
CA GLU A 367 -18.45 -4.10 20.42
C GLU A 367 -19.44 -4.06 19.26
N ARG A 368 -18.96 -4.08 18.02
CA ARG A 368 -19.78 -3.99 16.81
C ARG A 368 -19.39 -5.02 15.77
N GLU A 369 -20.42 -5.53 15.08
CA GLU A 369 -20.27 -6.28 13.85
C GLU A 369 -20.25 -5.31 12.66
N HIS A 370 -19.28 -5.50 11.77
CA HIS A 370 -19.13 -4.75 10.52
C HIS A 370 -19.30 -5.70 9.33
N ILE A 371 -19.86 -5.19 8.24
CA ILE A 371 -20.09 -5.96 7.02
C ILE A 371 -19.04 -5.54 5.99
N ARG A 372 -18.21 -6.47 5.52
CA ARG A 372 -17.21 -6.19 4.47
C ARG A 372 -17.90 -5.82 3.16
N ARG A 373 -17.29 -4.92 2.39
CA ARG A 373 -17.84 -4.37 1.15
C ARG A 373 -18.36 -5.42 0.17
N TYR A 374 -17.59 -6.48 -0.08
CA TYR A 374 -17.97 -7.48 -1.09
C TYR A 374 -19.30 -8.20 -0.75
N ALA A 375 -19.68 -8.24 0.54
CA ALA A 375 -20.92 -8.84 1.00
C ALA A 375 -22.17 -8.12 0.46
N ARG A 376 -22.04 -6.86 0.00
CA ARG A 376 -23.09 -6.17 -0.75
C ARG A 376 -23.53 -6.96 -2.00
N TYR A 377 -22.61 -7.70 -2.62
CA TYR A 377 -22.85 -8.41 -3.87
C TYR A 377 -23.12 -9.90 -3.67
N TYR A 378 -22.64 -10.50 -2.58
CA TYR A 378 -22.72 -11.95 -2.32
C TYR A 378 -23.47 -12.33 -1.04
N GLY A 379 -23.93 -11.35 -0.26
CA GLY A 379 -24.65 -11.58 1.00
C GLY A 379 -23.71 -11.78 2.19
N THR A 380 -24.32 -11.97 3.37
CA THR A 380 -23.64 -11.95 4.68
C THR A 380 -23.65 -13.32 5.40
N LYS A 381 -24.01 -14.39 4.69
CA LYS A 381 -24.24 -15.72 5.29
C LYS A 381 -22.95 -16.54 5.51
N GLY A 382 -21.86 -16.21 4.82
CA GLY A 382 -20.62 -17.01 4.87
C GLY A 382 -20.62 -18.22 3.93
N ASP A 383 -21.44 -18.20 2.88
CA ASP A 383 -21.61 -19.24 1.85
C ASP A 383 -21.26 -18.77 0.42
N ALA A 384 -20.57 -17.63 0.28
CA ALA A 384 -20.26 -17.00 -1.00
C ALA A 384 -19.12 -17.67 -1.78
N GLY A 385 -18.32 -18.54 -1.16
CA GLY A 385 -17.12 -19.16 -1.73
C GLY A 385 -17.32 -19.73 -3.15
N PRO A 386 -18.33 -20.60 -3.39
CA PRO A 386 -18.64 -21.12 -4.73
C PRO A 386 -18.99 -20.03 -5.74
N ALA A 387 -19.82 -19.06 -5.36
CA ALA A 387 -20.28 -17.99 -6.25
C ALA A 387 -19.15 -17.00 -6.60
N LEU A 388 -18.31 -16.65 -5.63
CA LEU A 388 -17.10 -15.85 -5.85
C LEU A 388 -16.12 -16.56 -6.80
N SER A 389 -15.93 -17.87 -6.62
CA SER A 389 -15.03 -18.67 -7.44
C SER A 389 -15.53 -18.83 -8.87
N HIS A 390 -16.84 -19.05 -9.04
CA HIS A 390 -17.50 -19.06 -10.35
C HIS A 390 -17.30 -17.73 -11.07
N TYR A 391 -17.57 -16.61 -10.38
CA TYR A 391 -17.39 -15.28 -10.95
C TYR A 391 -15.94 -15.03 -11.37
N ALA A 392 -14.98 -15.32 -10.50
CA ALA A 392 -13.56 -15.12 -10.78
C ALA A 392 -13.09 -15.94 -12.00
N LEU A 393 -13.38 -17.24 -12.05
CA LEU A 393 -12.96 -18.12 -13.15
C LEU A 393 -13.64 -17.84 -14.49
N THR A 394 -14.77 -17.11 -14.48
CA THR A 394 -15.48 -16.70 -15.70
C THR A 394 -15.15 -15.27 -16.13
N HIS A 395 -14.64 -14.41 -15.23
CA HIS A 395 -14.43 -12.98 -15.49
C HIS A 395 -12.97 -12.51 -15.44
N TYR A 396 -12.03 -13.31 -14.92
CA TYR A 396 -10.65 -12.83 -14.71
C TYR A 396 -9.96 -12.32 -15.99
N LYS A 397 -10.26 -12.89 -17.17
CA LYS A 397 -9.73 -12.38 -18.44
C LYS A 397 -10.16 -10.94 -18.73
N GLY A 398 -11.36 -10.57 -18.30
CA GLY A 398 -11.84 -9.19 -18.32
C GLY A 398 -11.06 -8.31 -17.35
N TRP A 399 -10.79 -8.80 -16.13
CA TRP A 399 -9.94 -8.09 -15.17
C TRP A 399 -8.55 -7.83 -15.74
N GLU A 400 -7.92 -8.82 -16.35
CA GLU A 400 -6.60 -8.67 -16.95
C GLU A 400 -6.57 -7.64 -18.07
N LYS A 401 -7.57 -7.68 -18.95
CA LYS A 401 -7.72 -6.67 -20.00
C LYS A 401 -7.80 -5.27 -19.40
N SER A 402 -8.65 -5.07 -18.39
CA SER A 402 -8.74 -3.78 -17.70
C SER A 402 -7.43 -3.40 -17.01
N ILE A 403 -6.75 -4.36 -16.38
CA ILE A 403 -5.44 -4.14 -15.72
C ILE A 403 -4.41 -3.66 -16.75
N GLU A 404 -4.32 -4.34 -17.88
CA GLU A 404 -3.41 -3.96 -18.96
C GLU A 404 -3.76 -2.61 -19.54
N GLU A 405 -5.04 -2.31 -19.75
CA GLU A 405 -5.49 -1.03 -20.31
C GLU A 405 -5.08 0.16 -19.44
N TRP A 406 -5.21 0.09 -18.11
CA TRP A 406 -4.82 1.21 -17.25
C TRP A 406 -3.30 1.31 -17.03
N GLN A 407 -2.57 0.19 -17.07
CA GLN A 407 -1.11 0.20 -16.94
C GLN A 407 -0.41 0.65 -18.23
N ARG A 408 -0.99 0.36 -19.40
CA ARG A 408 -0.37 0.52 -20.72
C ARG A 408 0.20 1.91 -21.00
N PRO A 409 -0.50 3.04 -20.74
CA PRO A 409 0.03 4.36 -21.06
C PRO A 409 1.39 4.63 -20.40
N ILE A 410 1.57 4.17 -19.16
CA ILE A 410 2.81 4.32 -18.40
C ILE A 410 3.86 3.30 -18.87
N LEU A 411 3.46 2.04 -19.10
CA LEU A 411 4.37 0.99 -19.54
C LEU A 411 4.95 1.24 -20.94
N GLU A 412 4.15 1.80 -21.85
CA GLU A 412 4.57 2.10 -23.23
C GLU A 412 5.33 3.42 -23.35
N ASP A 413 5.34 4.27 -22.32
CA ASP A 413 6.14 5.50 -22.30
C ASP A 413 7.63 5.16 -22.24
N GLY A 414 8.32 5.30 -23.39
CA GLY A 414 9.74 5.04 -23.52
C GLY A 414 10.65 6.06 -22.81
N SER A 415 10.12 7.20 -22.37
CA SER A 415 10.85 8.18 -21.58
C SER A 415 10.99 7.80 -20.10
N LEU A 416 10.13 6.89 -19.62
CA LEU A 416 10.14 6.44 -18.24
C LEU A 416 11.06 5.21 -18.06
N PRO A 417 11.94 5.21 -17.05
CA PRO A 417 12.83 4.07 -16.81
C PRO A 417 12.07 2.87 -16.25
N SER A 418 12.55 1.65 -16.56
CA SER A 418 11.90 0.39 -16.12
C SER A 418 11.81 0.25 -14.60
N TRP A 419 12.79 0.76 -13.85
CA TRP A 419 12.77 0.75 -12.39
C TRP A 419 11.55 1.53 -11.85
N TYR A 420 11.22 2.67 -12.46
CA TYR A 420 10.11 3.53 -12.04
C TYR A 420 8.78 2.85 -12.31
N LYS A 421 8.61 2.29 -13.51
CA LYS A 421 7.42 1.50 -13.88
C LYS A 421 7.19 0.35 -12.91
N SER A 422 8.26 -0.37 -12.55
CA SER A 422 8.20 -1.42 -11.53
C SER A 422 7.75 -0.88 -10.17
N ALA A 423 8.40 0.17 -9.66
CA ALA A 423 8.13 0.74 -8.35
C ALA A 423 6.69 1.28 -8.25
N LEU A 424 6.26 2.07 -9.23
CA LEU A 424 4.97 2.76 -9.25
C LEU A 424 3.80 1.77 -9.07
N PHE A 425 3.82 0.67 -9.82
CA PHE A 425 2.77 -0.34 -9.73
C PHE A 425 2.94 -1.24 -8.51
N ASN A 426 4.16 -1.70 -8.21
CA ASN A 426 4.35 -2.66 -7.13
C ASN A 426 4.15 -2.06 -5.73
N GLU A 427 4.40 -0.77 -5.50
CA GLU A 427 4.09 -0.11 -4.21
C GLU A 427 2.58 -0.07 -3.91
N LEU A 428 1.71 -0.20 -4.92
CA LEU A 428 0.25 -0.31 -4.71
C LEU A 428 -0.18 -1.56 -3.94
N TYR A 429 0.73 -2.54 -3.74
CA TYR A 429 0.46 -3.71 -2.90
C TYR A 429 -0.13 -3.32 -1.54
N PHE A 430 0.32 -2.19 -1.00
CA PHE A 430 -0.06 -1.72 0.32
C PHE A 430 -1.54 -1.30 0.42
N VAL A 431 -2.20 -0.96 -0.70
CA VAL A 431 -3.65 -0.65 -0.71
C VAL A 431 -4.47 -1.89 -0.32
N VAL A 432 -3.97 -3.09 -0.60
CA VAL A 432 -4.60 -4.36 -0.19
C VAL A 432 -3.98 -4.92 1.09
N ASP A 433 -2.65 -4.93 1.17
CA ASP A 433 -1.90 -5.60 2.24
C ASP A 433 -1.49 -4.69 3.39
N GLY A 434 -2.00 -3.46 3.42
CA GLY A 434 -1.84 -2.47 4.48
C GLY A 434 -2.86 -2.61 5.60
N GLY A 435 -3.40 -3.81 5.85
CA GLY A 435 -4.37 -4.06 6.91
C GLY A 435 -5.75 -3.52 6.57
N THR A 436 -5.99 -3.31 5.29
CA THR A 436 -7.11 -2.55 4.76
C THR A 436 -8.46 -3.13 5.17
N VAL A 437 -9.36 -2.25 5.57
CA VAL A 437 -10.76 -2.53 5.84
C VAL A 437 -11.63 -1.68 4.94
N TRP A 438 -12.63 -2.33 4.36
CA TRP A 438 -13.65 -1.67 3.57
C TRP A 438 -15.00 -2.25 3.96
N VAL A 439 -15.81 -1.44 4.65
CA VAL A 439 -17.06 -1.90 5.28
C VAL A 439 -18.25 -1.06 4.84
N GLU A 440 -19.42 -1.68 4.82
CA GLU A 440 -20.69 -1.00 4.59
C GLU A 440 -20.97 0.03 5.69
N LEU A 441 -21.61 1.14 5.31
CA LEU A 441 -22.09 2.13 6.28
C LEU A 441 -23.44 1.67 6.84
N PRO A 442 -23.59 1.49 8.17
CA PRO A 442 -24.88 1.17 8.78
C PRO A 442 -25.94 2.25 8.49
N GLU A 443 -27.20 1.85 8.32
CA GLU A 443 -28.30 2.77 7.97
C GLU A 443 -28.57 3.85 9.04
N ASP A 444 -28.17 3.61 10.28
CA ASP A 444 -28.30 4.51 11.42
C ASP A 444 -27.00 5.25 11.77
N CYS A 445 -25.94 5.06 10.97
CA CYS A 445 -24.65 5.69 11.23
C CYS A 445 -24.71 7.21 11.01
N ASP A 446 -24.06 7.96 11.89
CA ASP A 446 -23.87 9.39 11.80
C ASP A 446 -22.37 9.72 11.79
N VAL A 447 -21.88 10.18 10.65
CA VAL A 447 -20.48 10.56 10.49
C VAL A 447 -20.25 12.06 10.67
N SER A 448 -21.26 12.85 10.99
CA SER A 448 -21.09 14.31 11.09
C SER A 448 -20.41 14.78 12.38
N GLY A 449 -20.09 13.85 13.29
CA GLY A 449 -19.51 14.17 14.59
C GLY A 449 -20.43 14.97 15.51
N GLY A 450 -21.73 14.97 15.23
CA GLY A 450 -22.75 15.67 16.00
C GLY A 450 -22.96 17.13 15.62
N LEU A 451 -22.29 17.65 14.59
CA LEU A 451 -22.53 18.99 14.03
C LEU A 451 -23.16 18.85 12.63
N ARG A 452 -24.30 19.50 12.38
CA ARG A 452 -25.08 19.37 11.13
C ARG A 452 -24.73 20.46 10.10
N PRO A 453 -25.05 20.27 8.80
CA PRO A 453 -24.71 21.25 7.76
C PRO A 453 -25.26 22.65 8.02
N GLU A 454 -26.49 22.75 8.55
CA GLU A 454 -27.13 24.00 8.95
C GLU A 454 -26.38 24.77 10.06
N GLU A 455 -25.52 24.09 10.81
CA GLU A 455 -24.68 24.64 11.88
C GLU A 455 -23.20 24.71 11.47
N GLY A 456 -22.87 24.51 10.20
CA GLY A 456 -21.49 24.50 9.71
C GLY A 456 -20.77 23.16 9.91
N GLY A 457 -21.50 22.05 9.96
CA GLY A 457 -20.97 20.69 10.02
C GLY A 457 -21.16 19.90 8.73
N LEU A 458 -21.15 18.57 8.84
CA LEU A 458 -21.25 17.64 7.71
C LEU A 458 -22.64 17.00 7.62
N PRO A 459 -23.05 16.47 6.45
CA PRO A 459 -24.22 15.63 6.38
C PRO A 459 -24.02 14.35 7.22
N ALA A 460 -25.10 13.86 7.84
CA ALA A 460 -25.06 12.65 8.68
C ALA A 460 -24.53 11.42 7.94
N GLN A 461 -24.94 11.29 6.67
CA GLN A 461 -24.56 10.22 5.76
C GLN A 461 -24.26 10.84 4.39
N PRO A 462 -23.03 11.32 4.16
CA PRO A 462 -22.61 11.84 2.87
C PRO A 462 -22.91 10.80 1.77
N PRO A 463 -23.42 11.20 0.58
CA PRO A 463 -23.76 10.27 -0.48
C PRO A 463 -22.63 9.32 -0.87
N VAL A 464 -21.38 9.80 -0.82
CA VAL A 464 -20.20 8.98 -1.11
C VAL A 464 -19.99 7.87 -0.07
N LEU A 465 -20.18 8.11 1.23
CA LEU A 465 -20.09 7.05 2.24
C LEU A 465 -21.25 6.06 2.14
N LYS A 466 -22.45 6.53 1.83
CA LYS A 466 -23.62 5.66 1.65
C LYS A 466 -23.42 4.72 0.46
N GLU A 467 -22.91 5.25 -0.64
CA GLU A 467 -22.68 4.47 -1.85
C GLU A 467 -21.45 3.59 -1.72
N TYR A 468 -20.33 4.11 -1.23
CA TYR A 468 -19.05 3.42 -1.26
C TYR A 468 -18.61 2.85 0.08
N GLY A 469 -19.32 3.04 1.19
CA GLY A 469 -18.93 2.52 2.51
C GLY A 469 -17.75 3.27 3.13
N ARG A 470 -17.28 2.80 4.28
CA ARG A 470 -16.14 3.35 5.03
C ARG A 470 -14.86 2.62 4.67
N PHE A 471 -13.76 3.37 4.62
CA PHE A 471 -12.47 2.86 4.18
C PHE A 471 -11.36 3.26 5.16
N ALA A 472 -10.53 2.28 5.52
CA ALA A 472 -9.33 2.55 6.29
C ALA A 472 -8.22 1.54 6.02
N TYR A 473 -6.98 1.97 6.20
CA TYR A 473 -5.79 1.14 6.10
C TYR A 473 -4.73 1.63 7.10
N LEU A 474 -3.88 0.73 7.54
CA LEU A 474 -2.92 0.99 8.60
C LEU A 474 -1.80 1.90 8.11
N GLU A 475 -1.19 2.62 9.04
CA GLU A 475 0.06 3.32 8.85
C GLU A 475 1.19 2.38 8.44
N GLY A 476 1.28 1.23 9.12
CA GLY A 476 2.16 0.15 8.74
C GLY A 476 1.85 -1.16 9.46
N GLN A 477 2.60 -2.21 9.15
CA GLN A 477 2.45 -3.52 9.80
C GLN A 477 2.96 -3.53 11.25
N GLU A 478 3.89 -2.64 11.59
CA GLU A 478 4.39 -2.44 12.96
C GLU A 478 3.63 -1.35 13.71
N TYR A 479 3.10 -0.36 12.98
CA TYR A 479 2.42 0.82 13.52
C TYR A 479 0.92 0.70 13.22
N ARG A 480 0.21 0.08 14.16
CA ARG A 480 -1.17 -0.40 13.99
C ARG A 480 -2.18 0.71 14.30
N MET A 481 -2.13 1.77 13.50
CA MET A 481 -3.06 2.90 13.56
C MET A 481 -3.68 3.08 12.18
N TYR A 482 -5.00 3.20 12.11
CA TYR A 482 -5.71 3.36 10.85
C TYR A 482 -5.71 4.82 10.39
N ASN A 483 -5.47 5.02 9.10
CA ASN A 483 -5.48 6.32 8.43
C ASN A 483 -4.69 7.40 9.19
N THR A 484 -3.48 7.05 9.67
CA THR A 484 -2.61 8.04 10.30
C THR A 484 -2.41 9.21 9.35
N TYR A 485 -2.94 10.36 9.72
CA TYR A 485 -3.37 11.38 8.77
C TYR A 485 -2.20 12.24 8.28
N ASP A 486 -1.21 12.47 9.15
CA ASP A 486 0.03 13.14 8.78
C ASP A 486 0.88 12.30 7.81
N VAL A 487 0.74 10.97 7.86
CA VAL A 487 1.37 10.03 6.91
C VAL A 487 0.52 9.87 5.65
N HIS A 488 -0.80 9.84 5.81
CA HIS A 488 -1.77 9.78 4.71
C HIS A 488 -1.59 10.94 3.73
N PHE A 489 -1.17 12.12 4.20
CA PHE A 489 -0.78 13.26 3.36
C PHE A 489 0.12 12.87 2.17
N TYR A 490 1.09 11.99 2.40
CA TYR A 490 2.00 11.49 1.36
C TYR A 490 1.37 10.34 0.57
N ALA A 491 0.69 9.41 1.25
CA ALA A 491 0.12 8.22 0.62
C ALA A 491 -1.12 8.49 -0.25
N SER A 492 -1.84 9.58 0.01
CA SER A 492 -3.19 9.84 -0.51
C SER A 492 -3.26 10.04 -2.01
N PHE A 493 -2.14 10.35 -2.68
CA PHE A 493 -2.04 10.45 -4.14
C PHE A 493 -2.50 9.17 -4.84
N ALA A 494 -2.08 8.00 -4.34
CA ALA A 494 -2.48 6.72 -4.93
C ALA A 494 -4.02 6.53 -4.87
N LEU A 495 -4.65 6.88 -3.75
CA LEU A 495 -6.10 6.73 -3.60
C LEU A 495 -6.88 7.76 -4.42
N ILE A 496 -6.52 9.05 -4.37
CA ILE A 496 -7.30 10.07 -5.07
C ILE A 496 -7.20 9.91 -6.60
N MET A 497 -6.06 9.44 -7.11
CA MET A 497 -5.88 9.20 -8.54
C MET A 497 -6.59 7.93 -9.02
N LEU A 498 -6.58 6.84 -8.24
CA LEU A 498 -7.04 5.52 -8.71
C LEU A 498 -8.39 5.08 -8.16
N TRP A 499 -8.70 5.44 -6.91
CA TRP A 499 -9.96 5.14 -6.23
C TRP A 499 -10.52 6.38 -5.52
N PRO A 500 -10.81 7.48 -6.25
CA PRO A 500 -11.20 8.75 -5.65
C PRO A 500 -12.39 8.66 -4.71
N LYS A 501 -13.34 7.74 -4.94
CA LYS A 501 -14.50 7.59 -4.03
C LYS A 501 -14.12 6.99 -2.67
N LEU A 502 -13.07 6.18 -2.59
CA LEU A 502 -12.50 5.72 -1.32
C LEU A 502 -11.72 6.85 -0.63
N ALA A 503 -10.95 7.64 -1.37
CA ALA A 503 -10.25 8.81 -0.84
C ALA A 503 -11.25 9.80 -0.21
N LEU A 504 -12.30 10.18 -0.94
CA LEU A 504 -13.33 11.08 -0.44
C LEU A 504 -14.09 10.48 0.76
N SER A 505 -14.37 9.17 0.75
CA SER A 505 -14.99 8.49 1.90
C SER A 505 -14.15 8.64 3.18
N LEU A 506 -12.84 8.36 3.09
CA LEU A 506 -11.89 8.56 4.18
C LEU A 506 -11.90 10.03 4.66
N GLN A 507 -11.92 11.00 3.74
CA GLN A 507 -11.91 12.42 4.10
C GLN A 507 -13.13 12.87 4.87
N TYR A 508 -14.32 12.36 4.55
CA TYR A 508 -15.53 12.65 5.33
C TYR A 508 -15.48 12.04 6.74
N ASP A 509 -14.92 10.82 6.90
CA ASP A 509 -14.71 10.23 8.23
C ASP A 509 -13.75 11.08 9.08
N ILE A 510 -12.65 11.56 8.48
CA ILE A 510 -11.71 12.46 9.16
C ILE A 510 -12.40 13.79 9.51
N ALA A 511 -13.08 14.43 8.55
CA ALA A 511 -13.77 15.70 8.78
C ALA A 511 -14.82 15.58 9.89
N GLY A 512 -15.55 14.45 9.96
CA GLY A 512 -16.51 14.16 11.02
C GLY A 512 -15.88 14.08 12.40
N SER A 513 -14.67 13.53 12.48
CA SER A 513 -13.95 13.43 13.75
C SER A 513 -13.38 14.79 14.23
N VAL A 514 -13.14 15.76 13.34
CA VAL A 514 -12.59 17.09 13.68
C VAL A 514 -13.45 17.78 14.75
N VAL A 515 -14.77 17.77 14.57
CA VAL A 515 -15.73 18.49 15.44
C VAL A 515 -16.09 17.74 16.73
N GLN A 516 -15.64 16.49 16.86
CA GLN A 516 -15.84 15.68 18.06
C GLN A 516 -14.91 16.10 19.19
N TYR A 517 -15.34 15.81 20.43
CA TYR A 517 -14.57 16.02 21.65
C TYR A 517 -14.70 14.79 22.55
N ASP A 518 -13.57 14.24 22.97
CA ASP A 518 -13.49 13.19 23.97
C ASP A 518 -12.67 13.71 25.17
N PRO A 519 -13.32 14.05 26.30
CA PRO A 519 -12.66 14.59 27.49
C PRO A 519 -11.91 13.53 28.31
N THR A 520 -11.91 12.26 27.89
CA THR A 520 -11.22 11.20 28.62
C THR A 520 -9.73 11.52 28.69
N GLU A 521 -9.23 11.72 29.91
CA GLU A 521 -7.82 12.06 30.16
C GLU A 521 -6.92 10.84 29.97
N ARG A 522 -5.83 11.02 29.24
CA ARG A 522 -4.78 10.01 29.06
C ARG A 522 -3.40 10.61 29.24
N VAL A 523 -2.48 9.82 29.77
CA VAL A 523 -1.08 10.24 29.93
C VAL A 523 -0.36 10.10 28.58
N ASN A 524 0.23 11.19 28.10
CA ASN A 524 1.12 11.18 26.94
C ASN A 524 2.47 10.60 27.33
N LEU A 525 2.97 9.61 26.59
CA LEU A 525 4.15 8.85 27.00
C LEU A 525 5.43 9.70 26.98
N MET A 526 5.55 10.64 26.04
CA MET A 526 6.72 11.51 25.91
C MET A 526 6.79 12.54 27.05
N SER A 527 5.76 13.37 27.23
CA SER A 527 5.78 14.44 28.25
C SER A 527 5.44 13.95 29.66
N GLY A 528 4.60 12.92 29.79
CA GLY A 528 4.01 12.49 31.06
C GLY A 528 2.82 13.35 31.53
N HIS A 529 2.41 14.35 30.76
CA HIS A 529 1.22 15.15 31.03
C HIS A 529 -0.05 14.41 30.60
N CYS A 530 -1.15 14.69 31.29
CA CYS A 530 -2.47 14.25 30.85
C CYS A 530 -3.04 15.24 29.83
N SER A 531 -3.70 14.72 28.81
CA SER A 531 -4.54 15.50 27.91
C SER A 531 -5.78 14.69 27.51
N PRO A 532 -6.84 15.37 26.99
CA PRO A 532 -7.99 14.69 26.40
C PRO A 532 -7.58 13.77 25.25
N VAL A 533 -8.30 12.67 25.05
CA VAL A 533 -8.10 11.76 23.89
C VAL A 533 -8.31 12.51 22.57
N LYS A 534 -9.33 13.37 22.50
CA LYS A 534 -9.66 14.13 21.30
C LYS A 534 -10.11 15.54 21.64
N THR A 535 -9.33 16.53 21.22
CA THR A 535 -9.68 17.95 21.31
C THR A 535 -10.57 18.36 20.13
N ARG A 536 -11.53 19.26 20.39
CA ARG A 536 -12.42 19.78 19.34
C ARG A 536 -11.65 20.62 18.33
N ASN A 537 -12.09 20.63 17.07
CA ASN A 537 -11.56 21.46 15.99
C ASN A 537 -10.12 21.13 15.58
N VAL A 538 -9.65 19.94 15.94
CA VAL A 538 -8.34 19.42 15.56
C VAL A 538 -8.54 18.10 14.84
N VAL A 539 -7.87 17.93 13.71
CA VAL A 539 -7.81 16.66 12.97
C VAL A 539 -7.17 15.60 13.85
N PRO A 540 -7.77 14.40 14.02
CA PRO A 540 -7.12 13.35 14.77
C PRO A 540 -5.85 12.89 14.04
N HIS A 541 -4.88 12.40 14.80
CA HIS A 541 -3.71 11.75 14.26
C HIS A 541 -4.10 10.50 13.47
N ASP A 542 -5.00 9.68 14.01
CA ASP A 542 -5.43 8.42 13.40
C ASP A 542 -6.89 8.12 13.78
N ILE A 543 -7.54 7.21 13.06
CA ILE A 543 -8.92 6.81 13.34
C ILE A 543 -9.02 5.58 14.27
N GLY A 544 -7.93 5.12 14.89
CA GLY A 544 -7.95 4.07 15.91
C GLY A 544 -7.10 2.82 15.64
N ASP A 545 -7.12 1.89 16.59
CA ASP A 545 -6.35 0.62 16.61
C ASP A 545 -7.25 -0.57 16.20
N PRO A 546 -6.78 -1.51 15.36
CA PRO A 546 -7.52 -2.74 15.03
C PRO A 546 -7.88 -3.63 16.22
N ASP A 547 -7.15 -3.54 17.34
CA ASP A 547 -7.45 -4.26 18.58
C ASP A 547 -8.45 -3.51 19.49
N ASP A 548 -9.05 -2.44 18.97
CA ASP A 548 -10.09 -1.66 19.62
C ASP A 548 -11.34 -1.50 18.74
N GLU A 549 -11.89 -0.30 18.59
CA GLU A 549 -13.03 -0.01 17.69
C GLU A 549 -12.71 1.24 16.84
N PRO A 550 -12.08 1.05 15.67
CA PRO A 550 -11.76 2.13 14.74
C PRO A 550 -12.99 2.98 14.40
N TRP A 551 -12.73 4.24 14.04
CA TRP A 551 -13.68 5.32 13.84
C TRP A 551 -14.48 5.78 15.07
N GLN A 552 -14.75 4.91 16.04
CA GLN A 552 -15.40 5.27 17.29
C GLN A 552 -14.37 5.77 18.31
N ARG A 553 -13.22 5.12 18.38
CA ARG A 553 -12.11 5.48 19.27
C ARG A 553 -10.90 5.90 18.45
N VAL A 554 -10.89 7.18 18.09
CA VAL A 554 -9.82 7.85 17.33
C VAL A 554 -8.61 8.14 18.22
N ASN A 555 -7.48 8.54 17.61
CA ASN A 555 -6.22 8.84 18.28
C ASN A 555 -5.71 7.66 19.11
N ALA A 556 -5.51 6.49 18.52
CA ALA A 556 -4.81 5.39 19.19
C ALA A 556 -3.36 5.78 19.55
N TYR A 557 -2.72 6.64 18.76
CA TYR A 557 -1.41 7.19 19.07
C TYR A 557 -1.40 7.95 20.41
N GLN A 558 -0.50 7.53 21.31
CA GLN A 558 -0.40 8.03 22.69
C GLN A 558 1.01 8.52 23.07
N ILE A 559 1.94 8.61 22.10
CA ILE A 559 3.31 9.04 22.43
C ILE A 559 3.33 10.54 22.75
N HIS A 560 2.78 11.36 21.86
CA HIS A 560 2.62 12.81 22.03
C HIS A 560 1.14 13.19 22.14
N ASP A 561 0.89 14.37 22.70
CA ASP A 561 -0.39 15.05 22.49
C ASP A 561 -0.40 15.64 21.08
N THR A 562 -1.28 15.15 20.23
CA THR A 562 -1.38 15.57 18.83
C THR A 562 -2.34 16.73 18.63
N ALA A 563 -3.06 17.17 19.69
CA ALA A 563 -3.98 18.30 19.61
C ALA A 563 -3.27 19.64 19.32
N ASP A 564 -1.97 19.72 19.61
CA ASP A 564 -1.13 20.89 19.37
C ASP A 564 -0.13 20.70 18.22
N TRP A 565 -0.24 19.61 17.45
CA TRP A 565 0.59 19.39 16.27
C TRP A 565 0.27 20.41 15.18
N LYS A 566 1.32 20.95 14.55
CA LYS A 566 1.23 22.06 13.60
C LYS A 566 0.91 21.63 12.18
N ASP A 567 0.99 20.34 11.85
CA ASP A 567 0.86 19.88 10.46
C ASP A 567 -0.48 19.19 10.15
N LEU A 568 -1.13 18.54 11.12
CA LEU A 568 -2.37 17.77 10.88
C LEU A 568 -3.50 18.60 10.26
N ASN A 569 -3.84 19.74 10.87
CA ASN A 569 -4.88 20.65 10.38
C ASN A 569 -4.52 21.23 9.01
N LEU A 570 -3.26 21.59 8.79
CA LEU A 570 -2.76 22.16 7.55
C LEU A 570 -2.83 21.14 6.40
N LYS A 571 -2.36 19.92 6.66
CA LYS A 571 -2.44 18.77 5.75
C LYS A 571 -3.88 18.43 5.41
N PHE A 572 -4.83 18.64 6.31
CA PHE A 572 -6.26 18.46 6.01
C PHE A 572 -6.76 19.46 4.98
N VAL A 573 -6.52 20.74 5.20
CA VAL A 573 -6.93 21.81 4.28
C VAL A 573 -6.29 21.65 2.90
N LEU A 574 -5.01 21.31 2.86
CA LEU A 574 -4.27 21.04 1.63
C LEU A 574 -4.87 19.86 0.87
N GLN A 575 -5.10 18.73 1.54
CA GLN A 575 -5.69 17.54 0.92
C GLN A 575 -7.12 17.78 0.43
N VAL A 576 -7.97 18.47 1.20
CA VAL A 576 -9.34 18.81 0.77
C VAL A 576 -9.32 19.56 -0.56
N TYR A 577 -8.48 20.58 -0.68
CA TYR A 577 -8.44 21.35 -1.91
C TYR A 577 -7.82 20.57 -3.08
N ARG A 578 -6.75 19.79 -2.86
CA ARG A 578 -6.20 18.90 -3.90
C ARG A 578 -7.25 17.90 -4.38
N ASP A 579 -7.97 17.28 -3.47
CA ASP A 579 -8.99 16.28 -3.80
C ASP A 579 -10.13 16.91 -4.59
N TYR A 580 -10.58 18.12 -4.21
CA TYR A 580 -11.48 18.93 -5.04
C TYR A 580 -10.88 19.24 -6.42
N HIS A 581 -9.63 19.70 -6.49
CA HIS A 581 -8.97 20.06 -7.75
C HIS A 581 -8.90 18.87 -8.72
N LEU A 582 -8.62 17.67 -8.21
CA LEU A 582 -8.52 16.47 -9.06
C LEU A 582 -9.90 15.89 -9.44
N THR A 583 -10.91 16.02 -8.57
CA THR A 583 -12.24 15.42 -8.79
C THR A 583 -13.27 16.39 -9.35
N GLN A 584 -13.03 17.69 -9.25
CA GLN A 584 -13.95 18.79 -9.56
C GLN A 584 -15.30 18.69 -8.81
N ASP A 585 -15.33 18.00 -7.66
CA ASP A 585 -16.55 17.80 -6.87
C ASP A 585 -16.85 19.03 -6.00
N LEU A 586 -17.64 19.96 -6.55
CA LEU A 586 -18.03 21.19 -5.87
C LEU A 586 -18.89 20.92 -4.61
N GLN A 587 -19.65 19.83 -4.56
CA GLN A 587 -20.43 19.51 -3.36
C GLN A 587 -19.52 19.07 -2.22
N TYR A 588 -18.53 18.24 -2.52
CA TYR A 588 -17.49 17.88 -1.55
C TYR A 588 -16.78 19.13 -1.00
N LEU A 589 -16.39 20.07 -1.86
CA LEU A 589 -15.76 21.31 -1.41
C LEU A 589 -16.67 22.13 -0.48
N LYS A 590 -17.96 22.22 -0.80
CA LYS A 590 -18.95 22.92 0.04
C LYS A 590 -19.14 22.25 1.40
N ASP A 591 -19.17 20.92 1.44
CA ASP A 591 -19.30 20.17 2.69
C ASP A 591 -18.04 20.33 3.57
N MET A 592 -16.86 20.32 2.96
CA MET A 592 -15.58 20.44 3.70
C MET A 592 -15.25 21.87 4.12
N TRP A 593 -15.83 22.87 3.46
CA TRP A 593 -15.49 24.28 3.66
C TRP A 593 -15.65 24.76 5.12
N PRO A 594 -16.77 24.52 5.82
CA PRO A 594 -16.89 24.90 7.22
C PRO A 594 -15.85 24.24 8.13
N ILE A 595 -15.52 22.98 7.86
CA ILE A 595 -14.51 22.23 8.63
C ILE A 595 -13.11 22.83 8.40
N CYS A 596 -12.78 23.19 7.14
CA CYS A 596 -11.53 23.87 6.80
C CYS A 596 -11.40 25.22 7.53
N GLN A 597 -12.48 26.01 7.62
CA GLN A 597 -12.46 27.27 8.35
C GLN A 597 -12.14 27.05 9.84
N VAL A 598 -12.82 26.10 10.48
CA VAL A 598 -12.68 25.84 11.92
C VAL A 598 -11.28 25.33 12.29
N VAL A 599 -10.67 24.47 11.46
CA VAL A 599 -9.29 24.00 11.73
C VAL A 599 -8.29 25.13 11.52
N MET A 600 -8.45 25.96 10.48
CA MET A 600 -7.56 27.09 10.26
C MET A 600 -7.68 28.16 11.35
N GLU A 601 -8.89 28.44 11.82
CA GLU A 601 -9.13 29.31 12.99
C GLU A 601 -8.43 28.78 14.25
N THR A 602 -8.41 27.46 14.43
CA THR A 602 -7.72 26.81 15.55
C THR A 602 -6.20 26.98 15.46
N GLU A 603 -5.63 26.89 14.26
CA GLU A 603 -4.19 27.07 14.01
C GLU A 603 -3.71 28.51 14.23
N MET A 604 -4.59 29.53 14.10
CA MET A 604 -4.23 30.94 14.37
C MET A 604 -3.65 31.16 15.77
N LYS A 605 -3.98 30.29 16.74
CA LYS A 605 -3.41 30.37 18.10
C LYS A 605 -1.88 30.22 18.10
N PHE A 606 -1.30 29.68 17.04
CA PHE A 606 0.13 29.41 16.91
C PHE A 606 0.92 30.50 16.19
N ASP A 607 0.29 31.59 15.73
CA ASP A 607 0.98 32.83 15.36
C ASP A 607 1.04 33.70 16.64
N LYS A 608 2.15 33.61 17.38
CA LYS A 608 2.27 34.20 18.72
C LYS A 608 2.64 35.68 18.69
N ASP A 609 3.28 36.16 17.63
CA ASP A 609 3.72 37.54 17.51
C ASP A 609 2.92 38.37 16.49
N GLY A 610 1.99 37.74 15.75
CA GLY A 610 1.10 38.39 14.80
C GLY A 610 1.79 38.73 13.48
N ASP A 611 2.92 38.10 13.14
CA ASP A 611 3.61 38.30 11.88
C ASP A 611 3.02 37.49 10.71
N GLY A 612 2.00 36.67 10.97
CA GLY A 612 1.30 35.87 9.98
C GLY A 612 1.92 34.50 9.73
N LEU A 613 2.89 34.07 10.55
CA LEU A 613 3.56 32.78 10.48
C LEU A 613 3.46 32.03 11.82
N ILE A 614 3.20 30.72 11.76
CA ILE A 614 3.06 29.92 12.98
C ILE A 614 4.42 29.48 13.55
N GLU A 615 4.49 29.29 14.87
CA GLU A 615 5.68 28.80 15.56
C GLU A 615 5.53 27.38 16.15
N ASN A 616 6.54 26.53 15.92
CA ASN A 616 6.68 25.24 16.60
C ASN A 616 7.12 25.44 18.06
N SER A 617 6.64 24.55 18.93
CA SER A 617 6.64 24.75 20.39
C SER A 617 7.93 24.33 21.12
N GLY A 618 8.98 23.91 20.41
CA GLY A 618 10.23 23.44 21.04
C GLY A 618 10.19 21.99 21.54
N TYR A 619 9.24 21.21 21.04
CA TYR A 619 9.18 19.75 21.12
C TYR A 619 8.76 19.21 19.74
N ALA A 620 8.73 17.89 19.55
CA ALA A 620 8.25 17.33 18.29
C ALA A 620 6.71 17.39 18.24
N ASP A 621 6.20 18.34 17.46
CA ASP A 621 4.77 18.69 17.30
C ASP A 621 4.33 18.59 15.82
N GLN A 622 4.81 17.57 15.11
CA GLN A 622 4.53 17.28 13.70
C GLN A 622 5.01 15.85 13.34
N THR A 623 4.77 15.38 12.11
CA THR A 623 5.05 14.00 11.64
C THR A 623 6.45 13.45 11.94
N TYR A 624 7.49 14.28 11.96
CA TYR A 624 8.83 13.97 12.48
C TYR A 624 8.80 14.02 14.01
N ASP A 625 8.06 13.08 14.61
CA ASP A 625 7.70 13.02 16.03
C ASP A 625 8.88 12.77 17.00
N GLY A 626 10.08 12.57 16.45
CA GLY A 626 11.35 12.48 17.17
C GLY A 626 12.33 13.62 16.83
N TRP A 627 11.99 14.54 15.92
CA TRP A 627 12.86 15.66 15.51
C TRP A 627 12.27 16.99 15.98
N ILE A 628 12.92 17.59 16.98
CA ILE A 628 12.43 18.80 17.66
C ILE A 628 12.57 20.02 16.75
N VAL A 629 11.55 20.88 16.74
CA VAL A 629 11.50 22.15 16.01
C VAL A 629 11.18 23.28 16.99
N THR A 630 11.80 24.45 16.87
CA THR A 630 11.48 25.62 17.71
C THR A 630 11.33 26.91 16.89
N GLY A 631 10.24 27.65 17.09
CA GLY A 631 9.94 28.86 16.31
C GLY A 631 9.37 28.51 14.93
N PRO A 632 9.30 29.48 14.00
CA PRO A 632 8.98 29.17 12.61
C PRO A 632 9.97 28.19 11.99
N SER A 633 9.46 27.29 11.16
CA SER A 633 10.23 26.24 10.48
C SER A 633 9.90 26.15 9.00
N ALA A 634 10.83 25.62 8.19
CA ALA A 634 10.61 25.50 6.76
C ALA A 634 9.41 24.57 6.44
N TYR A 635 9.30 23.47 7.18
CA TYR A 635 8.24 22.48 6.96
C TYR A 635 6.86 22.97 7.42
N CYS A 636 6.66 23.24 8.73
CA CYS A 636 5.34 23.66 9.23
C CYS A 636 4.97 25.06 8.74
N GLY A 637 5.92 25.99 8.68
CA GLY A 637 5.69 27.33 8.13
C GLY A 637 5.37 27.29 6.63
N GLY A 638 6.02 26.41 5.87
CA GLY A 638 5.72 26.20 4.46
C GLY A 638 4.33 25.60 4.23
N LEU A 639 3.96 24.58 5.01
CA LEU A 639 2.61 24.02 4.99
C LEU A 639 1.56 25.08 5.36
N TRP A 640 1.85 25.93 6.34
CA TRP A 640 0.95 27.00 6.78
C TRP A 640 0.64 27.98 5.65
N LEU A 641 1.67 28.53 5.02
CA LEU A 641 1.49 29.48 3.92
C LEU A 641 0.77 28.83 2.73
N ALA A 642 1.05 27.56 2.44
CA ALA A 642 0.34 26.80 1.42
C ALA A 642 -1.15 26.63 1.77
N SER A 643 -1.49 26.28 3.01
CA SER A 643 -2.88 26.18 3.49
C SER A 643 -3.60 27.52 3.45
N VAL A 644 -2.96 28.62 3.85
CA VAL A 644 -3.51 29.98 3.78
C VAL A 644 -3.80 30.37 2.32
N CYS A 645 -2.88 30.06 1.39
CA CYS A 645 -3.10 30.27 -0.05
C CYS A 645 -4.29 29.46 -0.57
N VAL A 646 -4.38 28.18 -0.17
CA VAL A 646 -5.52 27.32 -0.50
C VAL A 646 -6.84 27.88 0.07
N MET A 647 -6.84 28.42 1.29
CA MET A 647 -8.01 29.10 1.85
C MET A 647 -8.43 30.31 1.03
N CYS A 648 -7.47 31.11 0.53
CA CYS A 648 -7.76 32.21 -0.40
C CYS A 648 -8.46 31.69 -1.66
N LYS A 649 -7.94 30.61 -2.25
CA LYS A 649 -8.51 30.01 -3.46
C LYS A 649 -9.91 29.45 -3.24
N MET A 650 -10.13 28.71 -2.15
CA MET A 650 -11.44 28.19 -1.78
C MET A 650 -12.45 29.31 -1.51
N ALA A 651 -12.02 30.38 -0.82
CA ALA A 651 -12.86 31.54 -0.57
C ALA A 651 -13.33 32.23 -1.86
N GLN A 652 -12.45 32.37 -2.86
CA GLN A 652 -12.85 32.88 -4.18
C GLN A 652 -13.88 31.96 -4.87
N LEU A 653 -13.63 30.65 -4.87
CA LEU A 653 -14.52 29.66 -5.50
C LEU A 653 -15.91 29.64 -4.86
N LEU A 654 -15.97 29.83 -3.54
CA LEU A 654 -17.19 29.85 -2.74
C LEU A 654 -17.78 31.26 -2.54
N LYS A 655 -17.19 32.28 -3.18
CA LYS A 655 -17.63 33.69 -3.14
C LYS A 655 -17.71 34.26 -1.72
N SER A 656 -16.69 33.99 -0.91
CA SER A 656 -16.54 34.45 0.46
C SER A 656 -15.49 35.57 0.57
N ASP A 657 -15.86 36.77 0.14
CA ASP A 657 -14.92 37.90 0.01
C ASP A 657 -14.25 38.29 1.34
N SER A 658 -15.00 38.30 2.45
CA SER A 658 -14.42 38.64 3.76
C SER A 658 -13.36 37.63 4.22
N VAL A 659 -13.57 36.34 3.93
CA VAL A 659 -12.63 35.28 4.26
C VAL A 659 -11.40 35.35 3.35
N TYR A 660 -11.61 35.63 2.06
CA TYR A 660 -10.52 35.87 1.11
C TYR A 660 -9.62 37.02 1.57
N GLU A 661 -10.19 38.18 1.89
CA GLU A 661 -9.44 39.35 2.34
C GLU A 661 -8.65 39.08 3.64
N HIS A 662 -9.24 38.33 4.57
CA HIS A 662 -8.60 37.93 5.82
C HIS A 662 -7.35 37.06 5.59
N TYR A 663 -7.49 35.96 4.84
CA TYR A 663 -6.37 35.06 4.58
C TYR A 663 -5.34 35.69 3.64
N ARG A 664 -5.73 36.58 2.73
CA ARG A 664 -4.79 37.31 1.88
C ARG A 664 -3.88 38.24 2.70
N ASP A 665 -4.40 38.90 3.73
CA ASP A 665 -3.58 39.70 4.64
C ASP A 665 -2.56 38.84 5.41
N ILE A 666 -3.01 37.70 5.96
CA ILE A 666 -2.15 36.72 6.64
C ILE A 666 -1.05 36.24 5.70
N LEU A 667 -1.40 35.83 4.48
CA LEU A 667 -0.45 35.34 3.49
C LEU A 667 0.64 36.37 3.19
N LYS A 668 0.25 37.63 3.03
CA LYS A 668 1.19 38.73 2.75
C LYS A 668 2.18 38.95 3.89
N ARG A 669 1.73 38.95 5.14
CA ARG A 669 2.60 39.12 6.32
C ARG A 669 3.48 37.88 6.53
N GLY A 670 2.88 36.70 6.50
CA GLY A 670 3.55 35.42 6.68
C GLY A 670 4.61 35.12 5.62
N HIS A 671 4.38 35.48 4.35
CA HIS A 671 5.40 35.38 3.31
C HIS A 671 6.64 36.22 3.64
N ALA A 672 6.45 37.46 4.10
CA ALA A 672 7.56 38.33 4.47
C ALA A 672 8.32 37.81 5.71
N ALA A 673 7.59 37.25 6.69
CA ALA A 673 8.17 36.62 7.87
C ALA A 673 8.98 35.37 7.53
N PHE A 674 8.41 34.45 6.73
CA PHE A 674 9.03 33.20 6.33
C PHE A 674 10.36 33.46 5.60
N ASP A 675 10.35 34.41 4.68
CA ASP A 675 11.56 34.79 3.96
C ASP A 675 12.62 35.38 4.89
N LYS A 676 12.24 36.33 5.74
CA LYS A 676 13.16 37.01 6.66
C LYS A 676 13.79 36.05 7.66
N LEU A 677 13.04 35.08 8.17
CA LEU A 677 13.44 34.22 9.27
C LEU A 677 14.18 32.96 8.80
N LEU A 678 13.84 32.41 7.63
CA LEU A 678 14.30 31.09 7.22
C LEU A 678 15.21 31.11 5.99
N TRP A 679 15.06 32.06 5.07
CA TRP A 679 15.91 32.10 3.87
C TRP A 679 17.34 32.56 4.21
N ASN A 680 18.32 31.69 3.99
CA ASN A 680 19.73 31.97 4.31
C ASN A 680 20.57 32.43 3.10
N GLY A 681 19.94 32.64 1.94
CA GLY A 681 20.62 32.96 0.69
C GLY A 681 20.79 31.78 -0.27
N LYS A 682 20.59 30.54 0.19
CA LYS A 682 20.73 29.32 -0.64
C LYS A 682 19.57 28.34 -0.49
N TYR A 683 19.10 28.13 0.73
CA TYR A 683 17.97 27.25 1.07
C TYR A 683 17.24 27.80 2.31
N TYR A 684 16.14 27.17 2.70
CA TYR A 684 15.43 27.51 3.93
C TYR A 684 16.01 26.72 5.11
N ASN A 685 16.43 27.45 6.15
CA ASN A 685 16.87 26.84 7.40
C ASN A 685 15.77 25.94 7.98
N TYR A 686 16.16 24.83 8.60
CA TYR A 686 15.25 23.90 9.27
C TYR A 686 14.30 24.62 10.23
N ASP A 687 14.85 25.45 11.12
CA ASP A 687 14.07 26.36 11.97
C ASP A 687 14.76 27.70 12.22
N SER A 688 14.04 28.61 12.86
CA SER A 688 14.48 29.98 13.18
C SER A 688 15.10 30.11 14.57
N SER A 689 15.33 29.01 15.29
CA SER A 689 15.73 29.02 16.70
C SER A 689 17.14 29.57 16.96
N GLY A 690 17.96 29.69 15.91
CA GLY A 690 19.38 30.07 16.01
C GLY A 690 20.24 29.05 16.75
N ARG A 691 19.71 27.86 17.04
CA ARG A 691 20.46 26.77 17.69
C ARG A 691 21.47 26.16 16.70
N SER A 692 22.41 25.36 17.22
CA SER A 692 23.48 24.76 16.41
C SER A 692 22.99 24.00 15.17
N MET A 693 21.81 23.37 15.25
CA MET A 693 21.23 22.56 14.18
C MET A 693 20.14 23.29 13.36
N SER A 694 19.86 24.57 13.64
CA SER A 694 18.77 25.31 12.98
C SER A 694 19.00 25.51 11.48
N ASN A 695 20.26 25.48 11.03
CA ASN A 695 20.66 25.60 9.62
C ASN A 695 20.81 24.25 8.89
N SER A 696 20.32 23.14 9.46
CA SER A 696 20.29 21.87 8.73
C SER A 696 19.42 21.98 7.47
N VAL A 697 19.84 21.31 6.41
CA VAL A 697 19.09 21.18 5.15
C VAL A 697 18.12 20.02 5.31
N MET A 698 16.83 20.34 5.42
CA MET A 698 15.78 19.34 5.49
C MET A 698 15.35 18.92 4.08
N SER A 699 15.23 17.61 3.83
CA SER A 699 14.78 17.07 2.54
C SER A 699 13.37 17.55 2.18
N ASP A 700 12.51 17.72 3.19
CA ASP A 700 11.09 18.08 3.04
C ASP A 700 10.80 19.58 3.22
N GLN A 701 11.83 20.44 3.15
CA GLN A 701 11.68 21.89 3.38
C GLN A 701 10.74 22.59 2.40
N CYS A 702 10.40 21.95 1.27
CA CYS A 702 9.51 22.45 0.23
C CYS A 702 8.14 21.74 0.19
N ALA A 703 7.73 21.04 1.25
CA ALA A 703 6.46 20.30 1.30
C ALA A 703 5.21 21.18 0.98
N GLY A 704 5.22 22.44 1.41
CA GLY A 704 4.15 23.39 1.07
C GLY A 704 4.06 23.68 -0.43
N GLN A 705 5.21 23.94 -1.07
CA GLN A 705 5.28 24.18 -2.51
C GLN A 705 4.89 22.94 -3.32
N TRP A 706 5.36 21.76 -2.91
CA TRP A 706 4.97 20.48 -3.49
C TRP A 706 3.45 20.34 -3.59
N PHE A 707 2.76 20.63 -2.49
CA PHE A 707 1.32 20.44 -2.43
C PHE A 707 0.53 21.52 -3.18
N LEU A 708 1.03 22.76 -3.23
CA LEU A 708 0.47 23.81 -4.09
C LEU A 708 0.51 23.36 -5.56
N ARG A 709 1.67 22.91 -6.04
CA ARG A 709 1.85 22.40 -7.40
C ARG A 709 0.95 21.20 -7.69
N ALA A 710 0.84 20.26 -6.74
CA ALA A 710 -0.07 19.12 -6.85
C ALA A 710 -1.56 19.51 -6.92
N SER A 711 -1.89 20.72 -6.48
CA SER A 711 -3.26 21.26 -6.47
C SER A 711 -3.53 22.27 -7.60
N GLY A 712 -2.62 22.36 -8.59
CA GLY A 712 -2.74 23.31 -9.70
C GLY A 712 -2.56 24.77 -9.27
N LEU A 713 -1.83 25.02 -8.19
CA LEU A 713 -1.46 26.34 -7.66
C LEU A 713 0.07 26.53 -7.67
N GLY A 714 0.54 27.68 -7.20
CA GLY A 714 1.97 27.99 -7.08
C GLY A 714 2.53 28.88 -8.20
N ASP A 715 1.68 29.46 -9.05
CA ASP A 715 2.04 30.49 -10.04
C ASP A 715 1.10 31.70 -9.91
N ASP A 716 1.45 32.80 -10.60
CA ASP A 716 0.66 34.02 -10.74
C ASP A 716 0.17 34.58 -9.39
N GLU A 717 -1.14 34.81 -9.25
CA GLU A 717 -1.74 35.35 -8.02
C GLU A 717 -1.69 34.37 -6.83
N PHE A 718 -1.33 33.10 -7.05
CA PHE A 718 -1.16 32.06 -6.04
C PHE A 718 0.31 31.62 -5.90
N GLU A 719 1.27 32.41 -6.37
CA GLU A 719 2.68 32.22 -6.04
C GLU A 719 2.91 32.56 -4.55
N VAL A 720 3.22 31.54 -3.76
CA VAL A 720 3.52 31.70 -2.32
C VAL A 720 5.01 31.78 -2.06
N PHE A 721 5.80 31.01 -2.80
CA PHE A 721 7.24 30.93 -2.62
C PHE A 721 7.94 31.36 -3.90
N PRO A 722 8.93 32.28 -3.86
CA PRO A 722 9.62 32.70 -5.06
C PRO A 722 10.30 31.52 -5.78
N LYS A 723 9.98 31.33 -7.06
CA LYS A 723 10.45 30.19 -7.87
C LYS A 723 11.96 29.98 -7.80
N GLU A 724 12.73 31.06 -7.86
CA GLU A 724 14.20 30.99 -7.79
C GLU A 724 14.72 30.45 -6.44
N LYS A 725 14.03 30.76 -5.34
CA LYS A 725 14.38 30.26 -4.01
C LYS A 725 14.03 28.79 -3.85
N ILE A 726 12.87 28.37 -4.36
CA ILE A 726 12.47 26.96 -4.43
C ILE A 726 13.49 26.16 -5.24
N HIS A 727 13.84 26.61 -6.44
CA HIS A 727 14.81 25.91 -7.29
C HIS A 727 16.19 25.81 -6.62
N SER A 728 16.66 26.89 -5.98
CA SER A 728 17.91 26.88 -5.22
C SER A 728 17.87 25.95 -3.99
N ALA A 729 16.74 25.89 -3.28
CA ALA A 729 16.53 25.00 -2.14
C ALA A 729 16.54 23.53 -2.58
N LEU A 730 15.79 23.18 -3.64
CA LEU A 730 15.73 21.82 -4.20
C LEU A 730 17.10 21.35 -4.71
N LYS A 731 17.85 22.24 -5.39
CA LYS A 731 19.23 21.95 -5.78
C LYS A 731 20.13 21.70 -4.58
N SER A 732 19.98 22.48 -3.50
CA SER A 732 20.73 22.27 -2.26
C SER A 732 20.41 20.93 -1.62
N VAL A 733 19.12 20.53 -1.59
CA VAL A 733 18.69 19.21 -1.12
C VAL A 733 19.29 18.11 -1.99
N PHE A 734 19.28 18.26 -3.32
CA PHE A 734 19.87 17.27 -4.22
C PHE A 734 21.39 17.14 -3.99
N ASP A 735 22.13 18.24 -3.98
CA ASP A 735 23.59 18.20 -3.83
C ASP A 735 24.01 17.64 -2.45
N LEU A 736 23.27 17.96 -1.39
CA LEU A 736 23.61 17.61 -0.02
C LEU A 736 22.92 16.32 0.42
N ASN A 737 21.58 16.32 0.54
CA ASN A 737 20.83 15.21 1.10
C ASN A 737 20.83 13.96 0.21
N VAL A 738 21.01 14.11 -1.11
CA VAL A 738 21.07 12.98 -2.07
C VAL A 738 22.53 12.69 -2.42
N MET A 739 23.21 13.57 -3.15
CA MET A 739 24.52 13.27 -3.74
C MET A 739 25.62 13.09 -2.69
N SER A 740 25.56 13.82 -1.56
CA SER A 740 26.53 13.66 -0.47
C SER A 740 26.17 12.50 0.48
N PHE A 741 24.99 11.88 0.33
CA PHE A 741 24.57 10.71 1.11
C PHE A 741 24.69 9.44 0.28
N ALA A 742 25.64 8.56 0.64
CA ALA A 742 25.90 7.32 -0.09
C ALA A 742 26.07 7.48 -1.62
N GLY A 743 26.56 8.65 -2.07
CA GLY A 743 26.75 8.95 -3.49
C GLY A 743 25.47 9.00 -4.32
N GLY A 744 24.33 9.36 -3.72
CA GLY A 744 23.02 9.43 -4.39
C GLY A 744 22.33 8.07 -4.59
N GLN A 745 22.91 6.98 -4.10
CA GLN A 745 22.42 5.61 -4.37
C GLN A 745 21.36 5.13 -3.38
N MET A 746 20.94 5.97 -2.42
CA MET A 746 20.06 5.58 -1.31
C MET A 746 18.93 6.59 -1.04
N GLY A 747 18.58 7.44 -2.02
CA GLY A 747 17.58 8.49 -1.83
C GLY A 747 18.11 9.72 -1.07
N ALA A 748 17.22 10.46 -0.41
CA ALA A 748 17.55 11.65 0.37
C ALA A 748 17.49 11.38 1.88
N VAL A 749 18.59 11.61 2.60
CA VAL A 749 18.57 11.64 4.07
C VAL A 749 17.80 12.87 4.55
N ASN A 750 17.03 12.74 5.62
CA ASN A 750 16.10 13.77 6.08
C ASN A 750 16.82 15.07 6.47
N GLY A 751 17.90 14.99 7.23
CA GLY A 751 18.69 16.14 7.66
C GLY A 751 20.14 16.02 7.21
N MET A 752 20.63 17.05 6.53
CA MET A 752 22.03 17.16 6.15
C MET A 752 22.60 18.48 6.68
N ARG A 753 23.81 18.44 7.24
CA ARG A 753 24.52 19.65 7.65
C ARG A 753 25.06 20.39 6.42
N PRO A 754 25.23 21.72 6.45
CA PRO A 754 25.77 22.48 5.32
C PRO A 754 27.18 22.03 4.89
N GLU A 755 27.90 21.38 5.81
CA GLU A 755 29.23 20.80 5.58
C GLU A 755 29.20 19.45 4.82
N GLY A 756 28.01 18.92 4.49
CA GLY A 756 27.86 17.64 3.77
C GLY A 756 27.95 16.40 4.66
N VAL A 757 27.60 16.52 5.95
CA VAL A 757 27.56 15.41 6.91
C VAL A 757 26.14 15.24 7.44
N PRO A 758 25.60 14.00 7.54
CA PRO A 758 24.23 13.79 8.03
C PRO A 758 23.99 14.44 9.39
N ASP A 759 22.83 15.06 9.55
CA ASP A 759 22.38 15.57 10.84
C ASP A 759 22.03 14.39 11.75
N ARG A 760 22.70 14.32 12.91
CA ARG A 760 22.53 13.25 13.91
C ARG A 760 21.88 13.76 15.19
N SER A 761 21.19 14.91 15.14
CA SER A 761 20.47 15.48 16.28
C SER A 761 19.25 14.65 16.67
N SER A 762 18.65 13.95 15.71
CA SER A 762 17.61 12.95 15.92
C SER A 762 17.95 11.66 15.18
N VAL A 763 17.29 10.57 15.56
CA VAL A 763 17.26 9.35 14.74
C VAL A 763 16.64 9.66 13.39
N GLN A 764 15.56 10.45 13.39
CA GLN A 764 14.82 10.77 12.17
C GLN A 764 15.60 11.67 11.23
N SER A 765 16.54 12.49 11.72
CA SER A 765 17.37 13.32 10.86
C SER A 765 18.43 12.51 10.10
N ASP A 766 18.87 11.35 10.63
CA ASP A 766 19.85 10.42 10.01
C ASP A 766 19.15 9.29 9.21
N GLU A 767 17.85 9.39 9.00
CA GLU A 767 17.03 8.43 8.25
C GLU A 767 16.73 8.93 6.83
N VAL A 768 16.57 7.99 5.91
CA VAL A 768 15.89 8.20 4.63
C VAL A 768 14.47 7.72 4.79
N TRP A 769 13.49 8.62 4.65
CA TRP A 769 12.08 8.25 4.65
C TRP A 769 11.59 8.02 3.23
N VAL A 770 11.24 6.78 2.90
CA VAL A 770 10.93 6.37 1.51
C VAL A 770 9.84 7.25 0.89
N GLY A 771 8.76 7.50 1.63
CA GLY A 771 7.66 8.33 1.14
C GLY A 771 7.99 9.83 1.02
N VAL A 772 8.90 10.33 1.86
CA VAL A 772 9.38 11.72 1.73
C VAL A 772 10.27 11.86 0.49
N VAL A 773 11.12 10.86 0.22
CA VAL A 773 11.95 10.84 -1.00
C VAL A 773 11.09 10.89 -2.26
N TYR A 774 10.00 10.12 -2.33
CA TYR A 774 9.10 10.17 -3.47
C TYR A 774 8.32 11.49 -3.58
N GLY A 775 7.89 12.09 -2.45
CA GLY A 775 7.30 13.44 -2.45
C GLY A 775 8.30 14.52 -2.91
N LEU A 776 9.54 14.46 -2.44
CA LEU A 776 10.63 15.34 -2.87
C LEU A 776 10.91 15.18 -4.38
N ALA A 777 10.98 13.95 -4.88
CA ALA A 777 11.16 13.68 -6.30
C ALA A 777 10.01 14.27 -7.14
N ALA A 778 8.76 14.14 -6.68
CA ALA A 778 7.62 14.78 -7.33
C ALA A 778 7.75 16.32 -7.34
N THR A 779 8.21 16.92 -6.25
CA THR A 779 8.47 18.36 -6.13
C THR A 779 9.54 18.82 -7.12
N MET A 780 10.66 18.09 -7.22
CA MET A 780 11.72 18.36 -8.19
C MET A 780 11.16 18.33 -9.63
N ILE A 781 10.35 17.32 -9.96
CA ILE A 781 9.76 17.19 -11.31
C ILE A 781 8.79 18.33 -11.61
N GLN A 782 7.94 18.74 -10.65
CA GLN A 782 7.02 19.87 -10.80
C GLN A 782 7.76 21.19 -11.08
N GLU A 783 8.95 21.36 -10.51
CA GLU A 783 9.81 22.54 -10.69
C GLU A 783 10.81 22.40 -11.86
N GLY A 784 10.68 21.36 -12.68
CA GLY A 784 11.49 21.17 -13.90
C GLY A 784 12.82 20.41 -13.71
N LEU A 785 13.09 19.89 -12.52
CA LEU A 785 14.27 19.10 -12.16
C LEU A 785 14.01 17.59 -12.34
N LEU A 786 13.73 17.19 -13.58
CA LEU A 786 13.31 15.82 -13.90
C LEU A 786 14.39 14.78 -13.52
N GLU A 787 15.62 15.00 -13.96
CA GLU A 787 16.71 14.04 -13.78
C GLU A 787 17.07 13.90 -12.29
N GLU A 788 17.10 15.01 -11.55
CA GLU A 788 17.34 15.02 -10.12
C GLU A 788 16.22 14.29 -9.35
N GLY A 789 14.96 14.54 -9.72
CA GLY A 789 13.81 13.87 -9.11
C GLY A 789 13.84 12.36 -9.34
N LEU A 790 14.06 11.93 -10.58
CA LEU A 790 14.14 10.51 -10.91
C LEU A 790 15.37 9.84 -10.26
N HIS A 791 16.54 10.48 -10.25
CA HIS A 791 17.74 9.95 -9.60
C HIS A 791 17.53 9.76 -8.09
N THR A 792 16.89 10.75 -7.44
CA THR A 792 16.56 10.72 -6.02
C THR A 792 15.65 9.53 -5.69
N ALA A 793 14.60 9.30 -6.48
CA ALA A 793 13.69 8.17 -6.30
C ALA A 793 14.34 6.81 -6.65
N GLU A 794 15.20 6.76 -7.67
CA GLU A 794 15.88 5.53 -8.12
C GLU A 794 16.76 4.94 -7.00
N GLY A 795 17.54 5.77 -6.30
CA GLY A 795 18.38 5.31 -5.20
C GLY A 795 17.57 4.59 -4.11
N CYS A 796 16.37 5.10 -3.83
CA CYS A 796 15.47 4.46 -2.87
C CYS A 796 14.91 3.13 -3.39
N TYR A 797 14.46 3.07 -4.65
CA TYR A 797 13.98 1.83 -5.27
C TYR A 797 15.05 0.75 -5.23
N ARG A 798 16.27 1.03 -5.69
CA ARG A 798 17.36 0.04 -5.74
C ARG A 798 17.71 -0.48 -4.35
N THR A 799 17.76 0.41 -3.35
CA THR A 799 18.02 0.03 -1.97
C THR A 799 16.95 -0.94 -1.44
N VAL A 800 15.66 -0.59 -1.59
CA VAL A 800 14.53 -1.37 -1.04
C VAL A 800 14.31 -2.68 -1.82
N TRP A 801 14.22 -2.60 -3.14
CA TRP A 801 13.73 -3.68 -4.01
C TRP A 801 14.85 -4.60 -4.51
N GLU A 802 16.06 -4.08 -4.75
CA GLU A 802 17.15 -4.85 -5.37
C GLU A 802 18.22 -5.29 -4.36
N GLN A 803 18.51 -4.49 -3.33
CA GLN A 803 19.67 -4.71 -2.45
C GLN A 803 19.33 -5.33 -1.08
N THR A 804 18.24 -4.88 -0.45
CA THR A 804 17.96 -5.20 0.97
C THR A 804 16.84 -6.21 1.19
N GLY A 805 16.13 -6.62 0.13
CA GLY A 805 15.06 -7.61 0.21
C GLY A 805 13.79 -7.11 0.90
N MET A 806 13.53 -5.80 0.82
CA MET A 806 12.36 -5.15 1.41
C MET A 806 11.20 -4.99 0.40
N ALA A 807 11.28 -5.61 -0.78
CA ALA A 807 10.17 -5.70 -1.72
C ALA A 807 8.89 -6.24 -1.04
N PHE A 808 7.74 -5.61 -1.30
CA PHE A 808 6.44 -5.91 -0.66
C PHE A 808 6.43 -5.81 0.87
N GLN A 809 7.38 -5.07 1.42
CA GLN A 809 7.44 -4.67 2.83
C GLN A 809 8.21 -3.35 2.98
N THR A 810 8.10 -2.48 1.97
CA THR A 810 8.78 -1.18 1.90
C THR A 810 8.62 -0.44 3.23
N PRO A 811 9.74 -0.07 3.88
CA PRO A 811 9.68 0.50 5.21
C PRO A 811 9.28 1.98 5.18
N GLU A 812 8.97 2.53 6.35
CA GLU A 812 8.99 3.99 6.54
C GLU A 812 10.40 4.52 6.26
N ALA A 813 11.40 3.92 6.92
CA ALA A 813 12.75 4.48 6.95
C ALA A 813 13.88 3.45 6.98
N TYR A 814 15.05 3.89 6.54
CA TYR A 814 16.33 3.22 6.76
C TYR A 814 17.47 4.22 6.89
N CYS A 815 18.56 3.82 7.55
CA CYS A 815 19.80 4.62 7.60
C CYS A 815 20.80 4.15 6.55
N GLU A 816 21.94 4.83 6.40
CA GLU A 816 23.01 4.45 5.45
C GLU A 816 23.39 2.96 5.62
N LYS A 817 23.52 2.47 6.86
CA LYS A 817 23.94 1.08 7.10
C LYS A 817 23.17 0.41 8.23
N GLY A 818 22.73 -0.81 7.94
CA GLY A 818 22.41 -1.83 8.94
C GLY A 818 21.10 -1.68 9.70
N ILE A 819 20.34 -0.59 9.53
CA ILE A 819 19.12 -0.32 10.28
C ILE A 819 17.96 0.06 9.35
N TYR A 820 16.76 -0.43 9.68
CA TYR A 820 15.47 0.00 9.12
C TYR A 820 14.46 0.27 10.24
N ARG A 821 13.36 0.95 9.92
CA ARG A 821 12.25 1.20 10.83
C ARG A 821 10.90 1.07 10.11
N SER A 822 9.98 0.36 10.76
CA SER A 822 8.58 0.14 10.34
C SER A 822 8.43 -0.48 8.94
N LEU A 823 8.48 -1.81 8.84
CA LEU A 823 8.24 -2.53 7.58
C LEU A 823 6.79 -2.44 7.13
N ALA A 824 6.60 -2.54 5.81
CA ALA A 824 5.32 -2.46 5.11
C ALA A 824 4.52 -1.24 5.57
N TYR A 825 4.84 -0.10 4.99
CA TYR A 825 4.39 1.22 5.44
C TYR A 825 3.58 1.94 4.36
N MET A 826 2.70 2.86 4.77
CA MET A 826 1.78 3.55 3.86
C MET A 826 2.44 4.69 3.07
N ARG A 827 3.38 5.41 3.67
CA ARG A 827 4.01 6.62 3.09
C ARG A 827 4.62 6.42 1.69
N PRO A 828 5.26 5.27 1.36
CA PRO A 828 5.77 4.95 0.02
C PRO A 828 4.74 5.04 -1.13
N LEU A 829 3.44 4.98 -0.86
CA LEU A 829 2.40 5.20 -1.88
C LEU A 829 2.49 6.60 -2.54
N SER A 830 3.22 7.53 -1.93
CA SER A 830 3.62 8.82 -2.50
C SER A 830 4.38 8.75 -3.83
N ILE A 831 4.87 7.58 -4.26
CA ILE A 831 5.38 7.41 -5.63
C ILE A 831 4.35 7.82 -6.69
N TRP A 832 3.05 7.77 -6.38
CA TRP A 832 1.98 8.27 -7.24
C TRP A 832 1.96 9.80 -7.38
N ALA A 833 2.57 10.54 -6.45
CA ALA A 833 2.79 11.98 -6.62
C ALA A 833 3.78 12.27 -7.75
N ILE A 834 4.75 11.39 -8.00
CA ILE A 834 5.65 11.49 -9.15
C ILE A 834 4.84 11.33 -10.44
N GLN A 835 3.91 10.38 -10.51
CA GLN A 835 3.08 10.18 -11.69
C GLN A 835 2.21 11.42 -11.95
N LEU A 836 1.58 11.99 -10.92
CA LEU A 836 0.82 13.23 -11.04
C LEU A 836 1.70 14.39 -11.54
N ALA A 837 2.93 14.51 -11.01
CA ALA A 837 3.88 15.53 -11.45
C ALA A 837 4.26 15.36 -12.92
N LEU A 838 4.50 14.12 -13.37
CA LEU A 838 4.82 13.80 -14.76
C LEU A 838 3.64 14.09 -15.71
N ASP A 839 2.43 13.69 -15.34
CA ASP A 839 1.20 13.90 -16.12
C ASP A 839 0.89 15.39 -16.32
N ASN A 840 1.20 16.22 -15.32
CA ASN A 840 0.98 17.66 -15.35
C ASN A 840 2.09 18.45 -16.06
N ARG A 841 3.14 17.81 -16.56
CA ARG A 841 4.20 18.52 -17.28
C ARG A 841 3.64 19.13 -18.57
N PRO A 842 4.04 20.38 -18.92
CA PRO A 842 3.77 20.93 -20.24
C PRO A 842 4.38 20.01 -21.30
N ASN A 843 3.54 19.30 -22.05
CA ASN A 843 3.98 18.41 -23.11
C ASN A 843 4.74 19.21 -24.18
N VAL A 844 6.07 19.15 -24.16
CA VAL A 844 6.92 19.74 -25.22
C VAL A 844 6.55 19.14 -26.59
N SER A 845 6.03 17.90 -26.63
CA SER A 845 5.57 17.23 -27.86
C SER A 845 4.17 17.64 -28.36
N LYS A 846 3.29 18.20 -27.50
CA LYS A 846 1.97 18.70 -27.94
C LYS A 846 2.05 20.09 -28.59
N SER A 847 3.15 20.81 -28.39
CA SER A 847 3.39 22.12 -29.03
C SER A 847 3.84 22.05 -30.51
N MET A 848 3.94 20.84 -31.08
CA MET A 848 4.27 20.62 -32.50
C MET A 848 3.14 20.00 -33.34
N GLN A 849 1.90 19.97 -32.83
CA GLN A 849 0.74 19.84 -33.70
C GLN A 849 0.19 21.24 -34.00
N PRO A 850 0.14 21.70 -35.26
CA PRO A 850 -0.52 22.96 -35.57
C PRO A 850 -1.99 22.85 -35.17
N ASP A 851 -2.49 23.92 -34.52
CA ASP A 851 -3.86 24.08 -34.05
C ASP A 851 -4.87 23.50 -35.05
N SER A 852 -5.50 22.38 -34.68
CA SER A 852 -6.59 21.78 -35.46
C SER A 852 -7.89 22.59 -35.42
N GLU A 853 -7.87 23.80 -34.84
CA GLU A 853 -8.94 24.79 -34.94
C GLU A 853 -8.84 25.64 -36.21
N ALA A 854 -7.63 25.86 -36.76
CA ALA A 854 -7.46 26.56 -38.03
C ALA A 854 -7.90 25.70 -39.23
N ALA A 855 -7.73 24.37 -39.14
CA ALA A 855 -8.12 23.45 -40.20
C ALA A 855 -9.64 23.21 -40.29
N ARG A 856 -10.42 23.51 -39.22
CA ARG A 856 -11.89 23.44 -39.23
C ARG A 856 -12.54 24.70 -39.79
N LEU A 857 -11.92 25.87 -39.59
CA LEU A 857 -12.41 27.13 -40.16
C LEU A 857 -12.19 27.24 -41.68
N GLU A 858 -11.16 26.59 -42.24
CA GLU A 858 -10.98 26.54 -43.71
C GLU A 858 -11.91 25.54 -44.42
N THR A 859 -12.39 24.50 -43.73
CA THR A 859 -13.35 23.54 -44.30
C THR A 859 -14.78 24.09 -44.28
N ASP A 860 -15.17 24.82 -43.23
CA ASP A 860 -16.50 25.44 -43.17
C ASP A 860 -16.66 26.64 -44.13
N LEU A 861 -15.58 27.36 -44.45
CA LEU A 861 -15.61 28.43 -45.45
C LEU A 861 -15.62 27.93 -46.91
N GLN A 862 -15.13 26.70 -47.17
CA GLN A 862 -15.24 26.09 -48.51
C GLN A 862 -16.62 25.47 -48.76
N ASP A 863 -17.32 24.97 -47.73
CA ASP A 863 -18.65 24.38 -47.87
C ASP A 863 -19.80 25.43 -47.96
N GLU A 864 -19.60 26.66 -47.49
CA GLU A 864 -20.55 27.77 -47.74
C GLU A 864 -20.39 28.41 -49.14
N LEU A 865 -19.22 28.34 -49.77
CA LEU A 865 -18.97 28.90 -51.11
C LEU A 865 -19.40 27.99 -52.27
N VAL A 866 -19.75 26.72 -51.99
CA VAL A 866 -20.22 25.76 -53.02
C VAL A 866 -21.76 25.65 -53.08
N LYS A 867 -22.49 26.21 -52.10
CA LYS A 867 -23.97 26.19 -52.10
C LYS A 867 -24.65 27.35 -52.84
N ASP A 868 -23.89 28.35 -53.31
CA ASP A 868 -24.42 29.47 -54.08
C ASP A 868 -24.18 29.39 -55.60
N ASN A 869 -23.71 28.24 -56.13
CA ASN A 869 -23.55 28.03 -57.58
C ASN A 869 -23.86 26.57 -58.02
N CYS A 870 -25.14 26.17 -57.97
CA CYS A 870 -25.83 25.13 -58.80
C CYS A 870 -27.15 24.76 -58.08
N HIS A 871 -28.36 24.98 -58.62
CA HIS A 871 -29.02 24.20 -59.67
C HIS A 871 -28.91 22.68 -59.56
#